data_AF-A0A8H6ZVX7-F1
#
_entry.id   AF-A0A8H6ZVX7-F1
#
_cell.length_a   1.000
_cell.length_b   1.000
_cell.length_c   1.000
_cell.angle_alpha   90.00
_cell.angle_beta   90.00
_cell.angle_gamma   90.00
#
_symmetry.space_group_name_H-M   'P 1'
#
loop_
_entity.id
_entity.type
_entity.pdbx_description
1 polymer ?
#
loop_
_entity_poly.entity_id
_entity_poly.type
_entity_poly.pdbx_seq_one_letter_code
_entity_poly.pdbx_strand_id
1 'polypeptide(L)'
;MASSYLHEPDSDAVSTFCDAIRMKPGWPFKLLDESKGLATKWAMEAQLLHNEEAMNDESLLVVQAIRDLKAEASRIVALDHSPQLLQASVHAEEGHRDIPFEKIDQDVTDTLKFVRSSKYSIVQPKLREEVGVFVTDNIVPRSLHSELVHELDLIAQKEPRDIHPGSGGKVQDLIHPSLYPYMGGISPVNPGVTLPRLEQGEFRTAQFTTHGFEFASRYAWIPSVFHVSDDGQDVHIESYINGLGPRERHPGLYRLIEKVFLVVLPQLERTTEWDYSYEESASEQRWIERWNAREGTTRADWLALLDSQTKAKEDQATIEEQRDNDRAKQLQHELDNITDFHGLDDSVAAVPANYRGKRLKVIVKAANYVLQSGQEYVGTWHMEGMPHEQIVASAIYYYQADPEITDQGLSFRRRRAEEDFPNMEDYRHEHFDINFTDEDEEEEDDFDVDDDKSERDYPSDWEYTEYDGVRRPWTTTGLRNYIDLGTVQATGVSSRSNHPTGRIITFPNWIQHKVAGISHSSADPSAPLASRKILCFFLVDDEASEGGRLEYRGYSTDGLEDMNVLSTSDVPWQARPCNIRTLHSLLLLSFKRSIGKEIPAELRNYIVGMATEGTITREEAEKRRRELMEDRKFTPTASSHRFWLDSGAYSLCEH
;
A
#
# COMPACT_ATOMS: atom_id res chain seq x y z
N MET A 1 -34.00 48.40 -16.46
CA MET A 1 -32.53 48.44 -16.47
C MET A 1 -32.03 48.09 -15.07
N ALA A 2 -31.62 46.84 -14.89
CA ALA A 2 -30.77 46.43 -13.78
C ALA A 2 -29.92 45.29 -14.34
N SER A 3 -28.82 45.67 -14.97
CA SER A 3 -27.79 44.76 -15.46
C SER A 3 -27.13 44.16 -14.23
N SER A 4 -27.41 42.89 -13.92
CA SER A 4 -26.58 42.12 -12.98
C SER A 4 -25.24 41.87 -13.68
N TYR A 5 -24.30 42.79 -13.51
CA TYR A 5 -22.88 42.50 -13.73
C TYR A 5 -22.49 41.45 -12.69
N LEU A 6 -22.65 40.18 -13.04
CA LEU A 6 -21.88 39.12 -12.41
C LEU A 6 -20.43 39.37 -12.85
N HIS A 7 -19.58 39.66 -11.86
CA HIS A 7 -18.15 39.79 -12.06
C HIS A 7 -17.66 38.57 -12.85
N GLU A 8 -16.88 38.79 -13.91
CA GLU A 8 -16.03 37.74 -14.45
C GLU A 8 -15.25 37.12 -13.27
N PRO A 9 -15.19 35.79 -13.17
CA PRO A 9 -14.54 35.14 -12.04
C PRO A 9 -13.09 35.63 -11.94
N ASP A 10 -12.71 36.06 -10.73
CA ASP A 10 -11.37 36.57 -10.45
C ASP A 10 -10.31 35.50 -10.76
N SER A 11 -9.11 35.93 -11.16
CA SER A 11 -7.98 35.06 -11.48
C SER A 11 -7.67 34.08 -10.34
N ASP A 12 -7.85 34.52 -9.08
CA ASP A 12 -7.65 33.69 -7.89
C ASP A 12 -8.68 32.56 -7.78
N ALA A 13 -9.92 32.78 -8.19
CA ALA A 13 -10.97 31.76 -8.19
C ALA A 13 -10.69 30.68 -9.26
N VAL A 14 -10.20 31.09 -10.43
CA VAL A 14 -9.79 30.17 -11.50
C VAL A 14 -8.55 29.37 -11.08
N SER A 15 -7.58 29.99 -10.41
CA SER A 15 -6.40 29.29 -9.86
C SER A 15 -6.81 28.24 -8.82
N THR A 16 -7.65 28.64 -7.85
CA THR A 16 -8.18 27.74 -6.82
C THR A 16 -8.92 26.55 -7.43
N PHE A 17 -9.69 26.79 -8.51
CA PHE A 17 -10.35 25.74 -9.27
C PHE A 17 -9.37 24.77 -9.94
N CYS A 18 -8.30 25.28 -10.57
CA CYS A 18 -7.26 24.43 -11.15
C CYS A 18 -6.57 23.57 -10.09
N ASP A 19 -6.23 24.14 -8.94
CA ASP A 19 -5.59 23.41 -7.85
C ASP A 19 -6.54 22.36 -7.26
N ALA A 20 -7.81 22.70 -7.09
CA ALA A 20 -8.83 21.74 -6.68
C ALA A 20 -9.00 20.58 -7.68
N ILE A 21 -8.87 20.84 -8.99
CA ILE A 21 -8.84 19.76 -10.01
C ILE A 21 -7.59 18.90 -9.85
N ARG A 22 -6.41 19.49 -9.68
CA ARG A 22 -5.15 18.75 -9.53
C ARG A 22 -5.12 17.86 -8.28
N MET A 23 -5.81 18.27 -7.23
CA MET A 23 -5.98 17.48 -6.01
C MET A 23 -6.93 16.28 -6.17
N LYS A 24 -7.73 16.21 -7.25
CA LYS A 24 -8.62 15.06 -7.50
C LYS A 24 -7.80 13.84 -7.95
N PRO A 25 -8.03 12.65 -7.35
CA PRO A 25 -7.38 11.43 -7.81
C PRO A 25 -7.68 11.12 -9.28
N GLY A 26 -6.63 10.86 -10.07
CA GLY A 26 -6.74 10.54 -11.49
C GLY A 26 -7.32 11.66 -12.36
N TRP A 27 -7.18 12.93 -11.94
CA TRP A 27 -7.72 14.08 -12.67
C TRP A 27 -7.33 14.14 -14.16
N PRO A 28 -6.13 13.72 -14.62
CA PRO A 28 -5.78 13.81 -16.04
C PRO A 28 -6.72 12.97 -16.91
N PHE A 29 -6.99 11.72 -16.50
CA PHE A 29 -7.88 10.81 -17.21
C PHE A 29 -9.33 11.29 -17.16
N LYS A 30 -9.78 11.74 -15.99
CA LYS A 30 -11.15 12.26 -15.81
C LYS A 30 -11.42 13.48 -16.66
N LEU A 31 -10.43 14.37 -16.77
CA LEU A 31 -10.56 15.61 -17.55
C LEU A 31 -10.54 15.34 -19.06
N LEU A 32 -9.80 14.32 -19.51
CA LEU A 32 -9.74 13.90 -20.91
C LEU A 32 -10.88 12.99 -21.35
N ASP A 33 -11.63 12.40 -20.41
CA ASP A 33 -12.81 11.59 -20.70
C ASP A 33 -14.00 12.47 -21.09
N GLU A 34 -14.07 12.82 -22.38
CA GLU A 34 -15.15 13.63 -22.95
C GLU A 34 -16.53 12.97 -22.79
N SER A 35 -16.61 11.65 -22.61
CA SER A 35 -17.88 10.94 -22.46
C SER A 35 -18.62 11.30 -21.17
N LYS A 36 -17.89 11.75 -20.14
CA LYS A 36 -18.45 12.11 -18.83
C LYS A 36 -18.75 13.61 -18.68
N GLY A 37 -18.22 14.45 -19.58
CA GLY A 37 -18.41 15.91 -19.58
C GLY A 37 -17.95 16.60 -18.29
N LEU A 38 -16.96 16.03 -17.59
CA LEU A 38 -16.61 16.43 -16.22
C LEU A 38 -16.03 17.84 -16.11
N ALA A 39 -15.26 18.29 -17.10
CA ALA A 39 -14.70 19.64 -17.10
C ALA A 39 -15.78 20.72 -16.98
N THR A 40 -16.86 20.57 -17.75
CA THR A 40 -18.02 21.47 -17.72
C THR A 40 -18.76 21.38 -16.39
N LYS A 41 -19.00 20.16 -15.89
CA LYS A 41 -19.66 19.94 -14.60
C LYS A 41 -18.91 20.57 -13.43
N TRP A 42 -17.60 20.33 -13.34
CA TRP A 42 -16.77 20.90 -12.27
C TRP A 42 -16.73 22.42 -12.32
N ALA A 43 -16.65 23.02 -13.51
CA ALA A 43 -16.67 24.48 -13.63
C ALA A 43 -18.05 25.09 -13.30
N MET A 44 -19.14 24.37 -13.57
CA MET A 44 -20.49 24.77 -13.11
C MET A 44 -20.65 24.61 -11.59
N GLU A 45 -20.15 23.52 -11.00
CA GLU A 45 -20.13 23.31 -9.54
C GLU A 45 -19.32 24.39 -8.82
N ALA A 46 -18.19 24.80 -9.40
CA ALA A 46 -17.36 25.90 -8.91
C ALA A 46 -17.97 27.29 -9.19
N GLN A 47 -19.16 27.37 -9.81
CA GLN A 47 -19.85 28.61 -10.20
C GLN A 47 -19.04 29.50 -11.15
N LEU A 48 -18.07 28.92 -11.86
CA LEU A 48 -17.25 29.60 -12.87
C LEU A 48 -17.91 29.59 -14.25
N LEU A 49 -18.87 28.69 -14.48
CA LEU A 49 -19.72 28.64 -15.67
C LEU A 49 -21.19 28.64 -15.27
N HIS A 50 -22.00 29.39 -16.01
CA HIS A 50 -23.44 29.50 -15.75
C HIS A 50 -24.27 28.42 -16.45
N ASN A 51 -23.78 27.87 -17.56
CA ASN A 51 -24.42 26.82 -18.32
C ASN A 51 -23.40 26.08 -19.20
N GLU A 52 -23.82 24.97 -19.81
CA GLU A 52 -22.95 24.19 -20.70
C GLU A 52 -22.57 24.95 -21.98
N GLU A 53 -23.44 25.84 -22.48
CA GLU A 53 -23.18 26.61 -23.71
C GLU A 53 -22.02 27.60 -23.58
N ALA A 54 -21.77 28.09 -22.36
CA ALA A 54 -20.67 29.00 -22.04
C ALA A 54 -19.28 28.37 -22.26
N MET A 55 -19.17 27.03 -22.36
CA MET A 55 -17.91 26.37 -22.76
C MET A 55 -17.46 26.69 -24.18
N ASN A 56 -18.34 27.23 -25.02
CA ASN A 56 -18.01 27.66 -26.38
C ASN A 56 -17.39 29.07 -26.42
N ASP A 57 -17.42 29.81 -25.31
CA ASP A 57 -16.84 31.14 -25.23
C ASP A 57 -15.36 31.05 -24.84
N GLU A 58 -14.49 31.15 -25.85
CA GLU A 58 -13.04 31.07 -25.67
C GLU A 58 -12.43 32.28 -24.93
N SER A 59 -13.21 33.34 -24.71
CA SER A 59 -12.75 34.52 -23.99
C SER A 59 -12.75 34.36 -22.46
N LEU A 60 -13.47 33.36 -21.94
CA LEU A 60 -13.58 33.10 -20.51
C LEU A 60 -12.29 32.48 -19.95
N LEU A 61 -11.77 33.05 -18.86
CA LEU A 61 -10.56 32.57 -18.17
C LEU A 61 -10.67 31.10 -17.75
N VAL A 62 -11.85 30.66 -17.28
CA VAL A 62 -12.09 29.26 -16.91
C VAL A 62 -12.02 28.30 -18.11
N VAL A 63 -12.47 28.72 -19.30
CA VAL A 63 -12.41 27.90 -20.52
C VAL A 63 -10.96 27.74 -20.97
N GLN A 64 -10.17 28.81 -20.90
CA GLN A 64 -8.73 28.75 -21.16
C GLN A 64 -8.01 27.86 -20.14
N ALA A 65 -8.32 28.01 -18.84
CA ALA A 65 -7.77 27.18 -17.78
C ALA A 65 -8.09 25.68 -17.97
N ILE A 66 -9.32 25.34 -18.38
CA ILE A 66 -9.71 23.97 -18.73
C ILE A 66 -8.91 23.44 -19.93
N ARG A 67 -8.66 24.26 -20.96
CA ARG A 67 -7.82 23.86 -22.10
C ARG A 67 -6.39 23.59 -21.67
N ASP A 68 -5.82 24.46 -20.85
CA ASP A 68 -4.46 24.32 -20.34
C ASP A 68 -4.34 23.07 -19.46
N LEU A 69 -5.34 22.82 -18.60
CA LEU A 69 -5.45 21.57 -17.83
C LEU A 69 -5.62 20.36 -18.75
N LYS A 70 -6.40 20.42 -19.84
CA LYS A 70 -6.54 19.32 -20.81
C LYS A 70 -5.22 19.07 -21.57
N ALA A 71 -4.46 20.12 -21.88
CA ALA A 71 -3.14 19.99 -22.51
C ALA A 71 -2.10 19.42 -21.53
N GLU A 72 -2.14 19.84 -20.25
CA GLU A 72 -1.36 19.26 -19.16
C GLU A 72 -1.72 17.78 -18.96
N ALA A 73 -3.01 17.45 -18.87
CA ALA A 73 -3.50 16.09 -18.75
C ALA A 73 -3.07 15.22 -19.94
N SER A 74 -3.18 15.75 -21.16
CA SER A 74 -2.74 15.05 -22.39
C SER A 74 -1.24 14.76 -22.35
N ARG A 75 -0.44 15.70 -21.84
CA ARG A 75 0.99 15.49 -21.62
C ARG A 75 1.24 14.40 -20.58
N ILE A 76 0.54 14.42 -19.44
CA ILE A 76 0.66 13.40 -18.39
C ILE A 76 0.32 12.00 -18.93
N VAL A 77 -0.79 11.86 -19.65
CA VAL A 77 -1.18 10.59 -20.27
C VAL A 77 -0.20 10.17 -21.37
N ALA A 78 0.38 11.13 -22.11
CA ALA A 78 1.44 10.82 -23.07
C ALA A 78 2.75 10.39 -22.39
N LEU A 79 3.08 10.92 -21.19
CA LEU A 79 4.22 10.48 -20.38
C LEU A 79 4.05 9.03 -19.93
N ASP A 80 2.83 8.61 -19.54
CA ASP A 80 2.53 7.19 -19.24
C ASP A 80 2.81 6.25 -20.44
N HIS A 81 2.87 6.79 -21.66
CA HIS A 81 3.09 6.05 -22.91
C HIS A 81 4.42 6.37 -23.61
N SER A 82 5.29 7.20 -23.02
CA SER A 82 6.54 7.62 -23.66
C SER A 82 7.70 6.68 -23.31
N PRO A 83 8.26 5.93 -24.29
CA PRO A 83 9.42 5.06 -24.05
C PRO A 83 10.72 5.84 -23.78
N GLN A 84 10.71 7.17 -23.90
CA GLN A 84 11.88 8.04 -23.70
C GLN A 84 12.13 8.37 -22.23
N LEU A 85 11.14 8.14 -21.36
CA LEU A 85 11.35 8.18 -19.92
C LEU A 85 11.99 6.86 -19.51
N LEU A 86 13.04 6.92 -18.69
CA LEU A 86 13.69 5.79 -18.03
C LEU A 86 14.87 5.14 -18.81
N GLN A 87 15.89 5.89 -19.20
CA GLN A 87 17.25 5.33 -19.07
C GLN A 87 17.71 5.67 -17.66
N ALA A 88 17.19 4.95 -16.65
CA ALA A 88 17.80 4.99 -15.34
C ALA A 88 19.26 4.56 -15.50
N SER A 89 20.17 5.30 -14.90
CA SER A 89 21.57 4.91 -14.83
C SER A 89 21.61 3.57 -14.10
N VAL A 90 21.96 2.51 -14.83
CA VAL A 90 22.21 1.21 -14.23
C VAL A 90 23.42 1.43 -13.33
N HIS A 91 23.20 1.51 -12.02
CA HIS A 91 24.24 1.23 -11.04
C HIS A 91 24.55 -0.27 -11.13
N ALA A 92 25.20 -0.67 -12.23
CA ALA A 92 25.91 -1.92 -12.25
C ALA A 92 27.03 -1.72 -11.23
N GLU A 93 26.84 -2.22 -10.01
CA GLU A 93 27.98 -2.38 -9.12
C GLU A 93 29.05 -3.13 -9.92
N GLU A 94 30.20 -2.49 -10.13
CA GLU A 94 31.37 -3.09 -10.79
C GLU A 94 31.81 -4.29 -9.94
N GLY A 95 31.22 -5.45 -10.22
CA GLY A 95 31.36 -6.61 -9.36
C GLY A 95 30.53 -7.82 -9.81
N HIS A 96 30.19 -7.90 -11.09
CA HIS A 96 29.55 -9.09 -11.68
C HIS A 96 30.47 -10.30 -11.46
N ARG A 97 30.10 -11.15 -10.52
CA ARG A 97 30.58 -12.52 -10.42
C ARG A 97 29.32 -13.36 -10.40
N ASP A 98 29.17 -14.30 -11.33
CA ASP A 98 28.17 -15.39 -11.23
C ASP A 98 28.29 -16.01 -9.84
N ILE A 99 27.49 -15.57 -8.86
CA ILE A 99 27.57 -16.10 -7.51
C ILE A 99 26.97 -17.50 -7.56
N PRO A 100 27.73 -18.56 -7.21
CA PRO A 100 27.18 -19.91 -7.23
C PRO A 100 25.94 -20.00 -6.34
N PHE A 101 24.90 -20.67 -6.83
CA PHE A 101 23.65 -20.77 -6.08
C PHE A 101 23.84 -21.45 -4.72
N GLU A 102 24.80 -22.38 -4.61
CA GLU A 102 25.17 -23.03 -3.35
C GLU A 102 25.67 -22.01 -2.31
N LYS A 103 26.34 -20.95 -2.75
CA LYS A 103 26.73 -19.86 -1.84
C LYS A 103 25.52 -19.05 -1.39
N ILE A 104 24.61 -18.74 -2.30
CA ILE A 104 23.37 -18.03 -1.98
C ILE A 104 22.56 -18.85 -0.97
N ASP A 105 22.43 -20.14 -1.21
CA ASP A 105 21.70 -21.09 -0.37
C ASP A 105 22.27 -21.16 1.06
N GLN A 106 23.61 -21.25 1.18
CA GLN A 106 24.28 -21.23 2.47
C GLN A 106 24.11 -19.90 3.19
N ASP A 107 24.32 -18.77 2.50
CA ASP A 107 24.20 -17.44 3.11
C ASP A 107 22.75 -17.18 3.58
N VAL A 108 21.75 -17.67 2.84
CA VAL A 108 20.33 -17.61 3.24
C VAL A 108 20.07 -18.45 4.48
N THR A 109 20.61 -19.67 4.53
CA THR A 109 20.50 -20.56 5.69
C THR A 109 21.11 -19.91 6.93
N ASP A 110 22.29 -19.32 6.82
CA ASP A 110 22.97 -18.60 7.90
C ASP A 110 22.16 -17.38 8.37
N THR A 111 21.60 -16.59 7.44
CA THR A 111 20.67 -15.50 7.75
C THR A 111 19.45 -15.99 8.51
N LEU A 112 18.85 -17.11 8.11
CA LEU A 112 17.66 -17.65 8.76
C LEU A 112 17.95 -18.13 10.17
N LYS A 113 19.11 -18.75 10.42
CA LYS A 113 19.56 -19.10 11.78
C LYS A 113 19.61 -17.86 12.67
N PHE A 114 20.17 -16.77 12.16
CA PHE A 114 20.21 -15.49 12.87
C PHE A 114 18.81 -14.91 13.09
N VAL A 115 18.01 -14.74 12.04
CA VAL A 115 16.68 -14.10 12.12
C VAL A 115 15.74 -14.87 13.05
N ARG A 116 15.75 -16.20 13.01
CA ARG A 116 14.88 -17.05 13.85
C ARG A 116 15.35 -17.15 15.30
N SER A 117 16.66 -17.02 15.57
CA SER A 117 17.20 -17.16 16.93
C SER A 117 17.39 -15.83 17.65
N SER A 118 17.59 -14.74 16.91
CA SER A 118 17.79 -13.40 17.45
C SER A 118 16.52 -12.91 18.13
N LYS A 119 16.68 -12.31 19.31
CA LYS A 119 15.59 -11.66 20.04
C LYS A 119 15.31 -10.25 19.55
N TYR A 120 16.25 -9.67 18.80
CA TYR A 120 16.26 -8.24 18.48
C TYR A 120 16.21 -7.94 16.98
N SER A 121 16.35 -8.93 16.10
CA SER A 121 16.39 -8.78 14.63
C SER A 121 15.09 -8.22 14.05
N ILE A 122 13.95 -8.81 14.45
CA ILE A 122 12.61 -8.37 14.03
C ILE A 122 12.03 -7.45 15.10
N VAL A 123 11.67 -6.23 14.69
CA VAL A 123 11.29 -5.13 15.60
C VAL A 123 9.95 -4.53 15.20
N GLN A 124 9.14 -4.13 16.18
CA GLN A 124 7.97 -3.27 15.92
C GLN A 124 8.45 -1.81 15.81
N PRO A 125 8.18 -1.10 14.70
CA PRO A 125 8.54 0.30 14.59
C PRO A 125 7.69 1.15 15.53
N LYS A 126 8.18 2.33 15.89
CA LYS A 126 7.44 3.28 16.75
C LYS A 126 6.23 3.84 16.01
N LEU A 127 5.08 3.22 16.24
CA LEU A 127 3.76 3.69 15.83
C LEU A 127 2.97 4.11 17.07
N ARG A 128 1.83 4.75 16.85
CA ARG A 128 0.88 5.11 17.92
C ARG A 128 0.35 3.89 18.67
N GLU A 129 0.20 2.77 17.96
CA GLU A 129 -0.29 1.50 18.50
C GLU A 129 0.48 0.32 17.90
N GLU A 130 0.57 -0.78 18.65
CA GLU A 130 1.15 -2.04 18.19
C GLU A 130 0.13 -2.85 17.38
N VAL A 131 0.18 -2.71 16.06
CA VAL A 131 -0.79 -3.30 15.11
C VAL A 131 -0.19 -4.42 14.24
N GLY A 132 0.84 -5.12 14.74
CA GLY A 132 1.47 -6.22 14.01
C GLY A 132 2.33 -5.80 12.81
N VAL A 133 2.75 -4.53 12.79
CA VAL A 133 3.73 -4.02 11.84
C VAL A 133 5.12 -4.37 12.36
N PHE A 134 5.93 -5.03 11.52
CA PHE A 134 7.31 -5.37 11.86
C PHE A 134 8.28 -4.86 10.81
N VAL A 135 9.53 -4.63 11.24
CA VAL A 135 10.65 -4.26 10.39
C VAL A 135 11.86 -5.13 10.66
N THR A 136 12.61 -5.41 9.59
CA THR A 136 13.99 -5.92 9.65
C THR A 136 14.86 -5.13 8.68
N ASP A 137 16.13 -4.95 9.03
CA ASP A 137 17.08 -4.18 8.24
C ASP A 137 18.20 -5.07 7.74
N ASN A 138 18.45 -5.06 6.43
CA ASN A 138 19.63 -5.68 5.81
C ASN A 138 19.75 -7.19 6.04
N ILE A 139 18.63 -7.91 6.22
CA ILE A 139 18.66 -9.36 6.47
C ILE A 139 18.86 -10.19 5.20
N VAL A 140 18.45 -9.68 4.03
CA VAL A 140 18.69 -10.36 2.74
C VAL A 140 20.21 -10.38 2.47
N PRO A 141 20.86 -11.55 2.36
CA PRO A 141 22.30 -11.62 2.14
C PRO A 141 22.72 -10.90 0.86
N ARG A 142 23.91 -10.26 0.87
CA ARG A 142 24.43 -9.56 -0.32
C ARG A 142 24.52 -10.47 -1.55
N SER A 143 24.84 -11.75 -1.37
CA SER A 143 24.89 -12.73 -2.46
C SER A 143 23.54 -12.91 -3.16
N LEU A 144 22.45 -12.95 -2.40
CA LEU A 144 21.08 -13.01 -2.92
C LEU A 144 20.64 -11.67 -3.51
N HIS A 145 20.91 -10.57 -2.80
CA HIS A 145 20.50 -9.22 -3.18
C HIS A 145 21.12 -8.79 -4.52
N SER A 146 22.43 -8.98 -4.72
CA SER A 146 23.10 -8.57 -5.97
C SER A 146 22.54 -9.29 -7.20
N GLU A 147 22.30 -10.60 -7.11
CA GLU A 147 21.69 -11.38 -8.21
C GLU A 147 20.23 -10.99 -8.44
N LEU A 148 19.47 -10.73 -7.36
CA LEU A 148 18.07 -10.28 -7.46
C LEU A 148 17.97 -8.94 -8.18
N VAL A 149 18.81 -7.96 -7.80
CA VAL A 149 18.86 -6.64 -8.45
C VAL A 149 19.18 -6.80 -9.92
N HIS A 150 20.17 -7.64 -10.26
CA HIS A 150 20.57 -7.88 -11.64
C HIS A 150 19.40 -8.43 -12.49
N GLU A 151 18.76 -9.50 -12.04
CA GLU A 151 17.64 -10.13 -12.77
C GLU A 151 16.44 -9.18 -12.90
N LEU A 152 16.09 -8.42 -11.86
CA LEU A 152 15.00 -7.44 -11.92
C LEU A 152 15.34 -6.25 -12.84
N ASP A 153 16.60 -5.82 -12.89
CA ASP A 153 17.04 -4.78 -13.82
C ASP A 153 17.00 -5.26 -15.28
N LEU A 154 17.24 -6.55 -15.54
CA LEU A 154 17.01 -7.16 -16.86
C LEU A 154 15.52 -7.15 -17.24
N ILE A 155 14.61 -7.38 -16.28
CA ILE A 155 13.16 -7.23 -16.52
C ILE A 155 12.81 -5.77 -16.82
N ALA A 156 13.33 -4.82 -16.05
CA ALA A 156 13.06 -3.38 -16.22
C ALA A 156 13.48 -2.84 -17.59
N GLN A 157 14.48 -3.46 -18.23
CA GLN A 157 14.96 -3.08 -19.56
C GLN A 157 14.14 -3.67 -20.72
N LYS A 158 13.19 -4.59 -20.45
CA LYS A 158 12.39 -5.21 -21.50
C LYS A 158 11.38 -4.24 -22.08
N GLU A 159 11.23 -4.29 -23.41
CA GLU A 159 10.21 -3.54 -24.14
C GLU A 159 9.03 -4.45 -24.56
N PRO A 160 7.79 -3.94 -24.56
CA PRO A 160 7.40 -2.62 -24.06
C PRO A 160 7.48 -2.54 -22.53
N ARG A 161 7.91 -1.38 -22.01
CA ARG A 161 7.90 -1.11 -20.57
C ARG A 161 6.48 -1.03 -20.04
N ASP A 162 6.26 -1.64 -18.89
CA ASP A 162 4.97 -1.60 -18.22
C ASP A 162 4.90 -0.41 -17.25
N ILE A 163 4.29 0.69 -17.70
CA ILE A 163 4.09 1.87 -16.87
C ILE A 163 2.75 1.76 -16.14
N HIS A 164 2.82 2.02 -14.84
CA HIS A 164 1.68 1.94 -13.95
C HIS A 164 0.64 3.02 -14.31
N PRO A 165 -0.61 2.64 -14.62
CA PRO A 165 -1.65 3.59 -14.99
C PRO A 165 -1.89 4.63 -13.88
N GLY A 166 -1.89 5.92 -14.22
CA GLY A 166 -2.15 6.96 -13.23
C GLY A 166 -0.92 7.47 -12.47
N SER A 167 0.25 6.89 -12.70
CA SER A 167 1.49 7.32 -12.05
C SER A 167 2.14 8.56 -12.69
N GLY A 168 1.74 8.93 -13.91
CA GLY A 168 2.36 10.03 -14.65
C GLY A 168 3.77 9.71 -15.14
N GLY A 169 4.03 8.45 -15.50
CA GLY A 169 5.31 7.93 -15.95
C GLY A 169 6.32 7.62 -14.84
N LYS A 170 5.90 7.70 -13.57
CA LYS A 170 6.79 7.63 -12.39
C LYS A 170 6.95 6.23 -11.82
N VAL A 171 6.03 5.31 -12.12
CA VAL A 171 6.07 3.95 -11.57
C VAL A 171 6.10 2.96 -12.73
N GLN A 172 7.15 2.14 -12.76
CA GLN A 172 7.31 1.03 -13.69
C GLN A 172 7.01 -0.28 -12.96
N ASP A 173 5.98 -0.98 -13.43
CA ASP A 173 5.62 -2.31 -12.96
C ASP A 173 6.59 -3.35 -13.59
N LEU A 174 7.34 -4.09 -12.78
CA LEU A 174 8.17 -5.21 -13.26
C LEU A 174 7.37 -6.52 -13.20
N ILE A 175 6.64 -6.69 -12.11
CA ILE A 175 5.70 -7.79 -11.87
C ILE A 175 4.48 -7.15 -11.22
N HIS A 176 3.30 -7.30 -11.80
CA HIS A 176 2.08 -6.72 -11.21
C HIS A 176 0.87 -7.62 -11.40
N PRO A 177 0.10 -7.90 -10.32
CA PRO A 177 -1.04 -8.83 -10.39
C PRO A 177 -2.22 -8.31 -11.23
N SER A 178 -2.33 -7.00 -11.41
CA SER A 178 -3.42 -6.38 -12.18
C SER A 178 -3.30 -6.49 -13.70
N LEU A 179 -2.17 -6.96 -14.22
CA LEU A 179 -1.96 -7.04 -15.67
C LEU A 179 -2.76 -8.20 -16.31
N TYR A 180 -2.76 -9.37 -15.67
CA TYR A 180 -3.52 -10.54 -16.10
C TYR A 180 -4.44 -11.03 -14.97
N PRO A 181 -5.45 -10.24 -14.57
CA PRO A 181 -6.39 -10.64 -13.54
C PRO A 181 -7.29 -11.77 -14.05
N TYR A 182 -7.85 -12.55 -13.12
CA TYR A 182 -8.94 -13.47 -13.42
C TYR A 182 -10.26 -12.71 -13.60
N MET A 183 -11.03 -13.11 -14.61
CA MET A 183 -12.37 -12.61 -14.89
C MET A 183 -13.34 -13.77 -15.01
N GLY A 184 -14.37 -13.77 -14.17
CA GLY A 184 -15.41 -14.80 -14.15
C GLY A 184 -16.05 -15.04 -15.51
N GLY A 185 -16.06 -16.29 -15.96
CA GLY A 185 -16.66 -16.68 -17.25
C GLY A 185 -15.91 -16.22 -18.50
N ILE A 186 -14.76 -15.55 -18.35
CA ILE A 186 -13.94 -15.05 -19.47
C ILE A 186 -12.53 -15.64 -19.44
N SER A 187 -11.87 -15.64 -18.28
CA SER A 187 -10.55 -16.26 -18.13
C SER A 187 -10.67 -17.79 -18.21
N PRO A 188 -9.74 -18.48 -18.91
CA PRO A 188 -9.72 -19.94 -18.91
C PRO A 188 -9.43 -20.48 -17.51
N VAL A 189 -9.94 -21.67 -17.22
CA VAL A 189 -9.70 -22.38 -15.97
C VAL A 189 -9.45 -23.85 -16.29
N ASN A 190 -8.51 -24.47 -15.57
CA ASN A 190 -8.18 -25.88 -15.71
C ASN A 190 -9.39 -26.77 -15.37
N PRO A 191 -9.56 -27.92 -16.06
CA PRO A 191 -10.66 -28.83 -15.77
C PRO A 191 -10.63 -29.34 -14.32
N GLY A 192 -11.78 -29.35 -13.65
CA GLY A 192 -11.94 -29.87 -12.29
C GLY A 192 -11.68 -28.86 -11.17
N VAL A 193 -11.32 -27.62 -11.50
CA VAL A 193 -11.22 -26.53 -10.52
C VAL A 193 -12.61 -26.10 -10.05
N THR A 194 -12.79 -25.97 -8.74
CA THR A 194 -13.98 -25.36 -8.13
C THR A 194 -13.90 -23.84 -8.32
N LEU A 195 -14.92 -23.27 -8.97
CA LEU A 195 -14.98 -21.82 -9.22
C LEU A 195 -15.58 -21.09 -8.02
N PRO A 196 -15.09 -19.88 -7.71
CA PRO A 196 -15.68 -19.05 -6.68
C PRO A 196 -17.10 -18.60 -7.05
N ARG A 197 -17.92 -18.37 -6.03
CA ARG A 197 -19.27 -17.81 -6.22
C ARG A 197 -19.19 -16.42 -6.85
N LEU A 198 -19.99 -16.22 -7.90
CA LEU A 198 -20.18 -14.92 -8.55
C LEU A 198 -21.65 -14.55 -8.58
N GLU A 199 -21.95 -13.31 -8.24
CA GLU A 199 -23.29 -12.74 -8.30
C GLU A 199 -23.36 -11.76 -9.46
N GLN A 200 -24.17 -12.09 -10.48
CA GLN A 200 -24.27 -11.32 -11.72
C GLN A 200 -22.92 -11.12 -12.45
N GLY A 201 -21.98 -12.07 -12.26
CA GLY A 201 -20.65 -12.02 -12.86
C GLY A 201 -19.61 -11.24 -12.04
N GLU A 202 -19.95 -10.85 -10.81
CA GLU A 202 -19.09 -10.09 -9.91
C GLU A 202 -18.84 -10.85 -8.62
N PHE A 203 -17.64 -10.69 -8.08
CA PHE A 203 -17.32 -11.01 -6.70
C PHE A 203 -17.99 -9.97 -5.82
N ARG A 204 -18.86 -10.41 -4.90
CA ARG A 204 -19.58 -9.52 -3.98
C ARG A 204 -19.23 -9.86 -2.55
N THR A 205 -18.85 -8.85 -1.79
CA THR A 205 -18.59 -8.95 -0.34
C THR A 205 -19.22 -7.75 0.34
N ALA A 206 -19.50 -7.86 1.63
CA ALA A 206 -20.01 -6.77 2.43
C ALA A 206 -19.09 -6.52 3.62
N GLN A 207 -18.84 -5.26 3.95
CA GLN A 207 -18.07 -4.88 5.12
C GLN A 207 -18.95 -4.11 6.09
N PHE A 208 -19.02 -4.57 7.33
CA PHE A 208 -19.82 -3.97 8.38
C PHE A 208 -18.93 -3.24 9.38
N THR A 209 -19.22 -1.95 9.55
CA THR A 209 -18.71 -1.08 10.62
C THR A 209 -19.91 -0.55 11.41
N THR A 210 -19.85 0.70 11.87
CA THR A 210 -21.05 1.50 12.18
C THR A 210 -22.00 1.62 10.98
N HIS A 211 -21.51 1.44 9.74
CA HIS A 211 -22.28 1.44 8.50
C HIS A 211 -21.90 0.22 7.64
N GLY A 212 -22.88 -0.35 6.93
CA GLY A 212 -22.63 -1.44 5.97
C GLY A 212 -22.20 -0.91 4.60
N PHE A 213 -21.16 -1.52 4.03
CA PHE A 213 -20.65 -1.22 2.69
C PHE A 213 -20.63 -2.49 1.84
N GLU A 214 -21.14 -2.42 0.61
CA GLU A 214 -21.02 -3.52 -0.35
C GLU A 214 -19.85 -3.25 -1.29
N PHE A 215 -19.03 -4.27 -1.52
CA PHE A 215 -17.96 -4.26 -2.50
C PHE A 215 -18.29 -5.24 -3.61
N ALA A 216 -18.16 -4.78 -4.85
CA ALA A 216 -18.33 -5.60 -6.04
C ALA A 216 -17.13 -5.42 -6.96
N SER A 217 -16.61 -6.50 -7.54
CA SER A 217 -15.61 -6.42 -8.61
C SER A 217 -15.76 -7.56 -9.61
N ARG A 218 -15.47 -7.30 -10.88
CA ARG A 218 -15.40 -8.35 -11.92
C ARG A 218 -14.07 -9.09 -11.94
N TYR A 219 -13.09 -8.61 -11.18
CA TYR A 219 -11.70 -9.02 -11.28
C TYR A 219 -11.16 -9.58 -9.97
N ALA A 220 -10.34 -10.62 -10.08
CA ALA A 220 -9.53 -11.13 -8.97
C ALA A 220 -8.06 -11.24 -9.39
N TRP A 221 -7.16 -10.83 -8.51
CA TRP A 221 -5.75 -11.14 -8.54
C TRP A 221 -5.58 -12.62 -8.21
N ILE A 222 -4.69 -13.29 -8.94
CA ILE A 222 -4.45 -14.72 -8.80
C ILE A 222 -3.06 -14.95 -8.18
N PRO A 223 -2.97 -15.47 -6.94
CA PRO A 223 -1.71 -15.82 -6.30
C PRO A 223 -0.99 -16.97 -7.00
N SER A 224 0.33 -17.01 -6.79
CA SER A 224 1.17 -18.16 -7.13
C SER A 224 1.20 -19.16 -5.98
N VAL A 225 1.45 -20.43 -6.28
CA VAL A 225 1.52 -21.50 -5.29
C VAL A 225 2.97 -21.70 -4.86
N PHE A 226 3.28 -21.37 -3.62
CA PHE A 226 4.59 -21.55 -2.99
C PHE A 226 4.54 -22.77 -2.08
N HIS A 227 5.21 -23.84 -2.47
CA HIS A 227 5.34 -25.06 -1.68
C HIS A 227 6.52 -24.96 -0.73
N VAL A 228 6.26 -25.07 0.57
CA VAL A 228 7.28 -25.21 1.60
C VAL A 228 7.69 -26.68 1.66
N SER A 229 8.98 -26.96 1.58
CA SER A 229 9.54 -28.31 1.73
C SER A 229 9.13 -29.01 3.04
N ASP A 230 9.11 -30.34 3.04
CA ASP A 230 8.74 -31.14 4.22
C ASP A 230 9.68 -30.96 5.41
N ASP A 231 10.97 -30.70 5.15
CA ASP A 231 11.96 -30.36 6.17
C ASP A 231 11.89 -28.88 6.61
N GLY A 232 11.19 -28.05 5.85
CA GLY A 232 11.06 -26.61 6.06
C GLY A 232 12.29 -25.80 5.67
N GLN A 233 13.27 -26.35 4.96
CA GLN A 233 14.53 -25.64 4.66
C GLN A 233 14.50 -24.84 3.35
N ASP A 234 13.55 -25.14 2.47
CA ASP A 234 13.41 -24.46 1.17
C ASP A 234 11.95 -24.21 0.78
N VAL A 235 11.76 -23.29 -0.18
CA VAL A 235 10.48 -23.00 -0.82
C VAL A 235 10.61 -23.17 -2.34
N HIS A 236 9.56 -23.69 -2.97
CA HIS A 236 9.46 -23.85 -4.41
C HIS A 236 8.13 -23.32 -4.95
N ILE A 237 8.19 -22.43 -5.95
CA ILE A 237 7.01 -21.94 -6.67
C ILE A 237 6.56 -22.99 -7.68
N GLU A 238 5.46 -23.67 -7.41
CA GLU A 238 4.95 -24.76 -8.26
C GLU A 238 4.23 -24.25 -9.51
N SER A 239 3.75 -23.01 -9.48
CA SER A 239 2.96 -22.39 -10.54
C SER A 239 3.63 -21.15 -11.14
N TYR A 240 3.05 -20.54 -12.17
CA TYR A 240 3.64 -19.32 -12.73
C TYR A 240 3.35 -18.09 -11.84
N ILE A 241 4.26 -17.11 -11.83
CA ILE A 241 4.04 -15.81 -11.20
C ILE A 241 3.22 -14.93 -12.14
N ASN A 242 2.07 -14.44 -11.65
CA ASN A 242 1.23 -13.54 -12.45
C ASN A 242 1.98 -12.24 -12.79
N GLY A 243 1.90 -11.80 -14.05
CA GLY A 243 2.71 -10.67 -14.55
C GLY A 243 4.13 -11.04 -15.02
N LEU A 244 4.78 -12.06 -14.43
CA LEU A 244 6.10 -12.54 -14.87
C LEU A 244 6.00 -13.68 -15.91
N GLY A 245 4.96 -14.52 -15.81
CA GLY A 245 4.77 -15.69 -16.65
C GLY A 245 5.60 -16.90 -16.18
N PRO A 246 5.64 -18.00 -16.95
CA PRO A 246 6.09 -19.31 -16.46
C PRO A 246 7.60 -19.39 -16.19
N ARG A 247 7.98 -20.30 -15.27
CA ARG A 247 9.36 -20.45 -14.76
C ARG A 247 10.41 -20.61 -15.85
N GLU A 248 10.10 -21.32 -16.93
CA GLU A 248 11.07 -21.64 -17.99
C GLU A 248 11.60 -20.38 -18.69
N ARG A 249 10.91 -19.25 -18.56
CA ARG A 249 11.36 -17.94 -19.07
C ARG A 249 12.33 -17.24 -18.15
N HIS A 250 12.28 -17.54 -16.86
CA HIS A 250 12.94 -16.80 -15.78
C HIS A 250 13.43 -17.74 -14.65
N PRO A 251 14.16 -18.83 -14.96
CA PRO A 251 14.45 -19.86 -13.96
C PRO A 251 15.30 -19.34 -12.78
N GLY A 252 16.28 -18.46 -13.06
CA GLY A 252 17.13 -17.83 -12.05
C GLY A 252 16.32 -16.91 -11.13
N LEU A 253 15.61 -15.94 -11.71
CA LEU A 253 14.75 -15.01 -10.95
C LEU A 253 13.73 -15.73 -10.07
N TYR A 254 13.13 -16.83 -10.54
CA TYR A 254 12.23 -17.64 -9.69
C TYR A 254 12.94 -18.20 -8.46
N ARG A 255 14.14 -18.78 -8.60
CA ARG A 255 14.92 -19.26 -7.45
C ARG A 255 15.30 -18.13 -6.49
N LEU A 256 15.62 -16.94 -7.02
CA LEU A 256 15.94 -15.77 -6.19
C LEU A 256 14.70 -15.30 -5.40
N ILE A 257 13.53 -15.21 -6.04
CA ILE A 257 12.26 -14.84 -5.39
C ILE A 257 11.90 -15.84 -4.27
N GLU A 258 12.09 -17.14 -4.50
CA GLU A 258 11.89 -18.17 -3.47
C GLU A 258 12.78 -17.95 -2.25
N LYS A 259 14.06 -17.65 -2.47
CA LYS A 259 15.01 -17.40 -1.39
C LYS A 259 14.71 -16.11 -0.64
N VAL A 260 14.30 -15.04 -1.34
CA VAL A 260 13.86 -13.80 -0.67
C VAL A 260 12.60 -14.07 0.16
N PHE A 261 11.62 -14.79 -0.40
CA PHE A 261 10.42 -15.15 0.33
C PHE A 261 10.74 -15.96 1.59
N LEU A 262 11.66 -16.92 1.51
CA LEU A 262 12.10 -17.71 2.66
C LEU A 262 12.71 -16.82 3.76
N VAL A 263 13.54 -15.82 3.40
CA VAL A 263 14.11 -14.83 4.35
C VAL A 263 13.05 -13.93 4.97
N VAL A 264 12.00 -13.57 4.22
CA VAL A 264 10.87 -12.74 4.68
C VAL A 264 9.92 -13.53 5.59
N LEU A 265 9.82 -14.85 5.40
CA LEU A 265 8.81 -15.69 6.04
C LEU A 265 8.79 -15.62 7.57
N PRO A 266 9.92 -15.63 8.32
CA PRO A 266 9.90 -15.45 9.77
C PRO A 266 9.21 -14.15 10.24
N GLN A 267 9.30 -13.09 9.45
CA GLN A 267 8.69 -11.80 9.75
C GLN A 267 7.19 -11.81 9.39
N LEU A 268 6.81 -12.46 8.28
CA LEU A 268 5.41 -12.69 7.91
C LEU A 268 4.69 -13.56 8.95
N GLU A 269 5.33 -14.63 9.44
CA GLU A 269 4.83 -15.50 10.52
C GLU A 269 4.39 -14.64 11.72
N ARG A 270 5.26 -13.74 12.19
CA ARG A 270 4.94 -12.82 13.31
C ARG A 270 3.81 -11.85 12.99
N THR A 271 3.73 -11.34 11.77
CA THR A 271 2.63 -10.48 11.34
C THR A 271 1.29 -11.22 11.30
N THR A 272 1.26 -12.46 10.81
CA THR A 272 0.03 -13.27 10.72
C THR A 272 -0.42 -13.82 12.06
N GLU A 273 0.51 -14.12 12.96
CA GLU A 273 0.23 -14.63 14.30
C GLU A 273 0.01 -13.50 15.32
N TRP A 274 0.11 -12.23 14.89
CA TRP A 274 -0.11 -11.08 15.75
C TRP A 274 -1.59 -10.95 16.08
N ASP A 275 -1.90 -11.01 17.37
CA ASP A 275 -3.23 -10.70 17.89
C ASP A 275 -3.24 -9.28 18.47
N TYR A 276 -4.22 -8.49 18.06
CA TYR A 276 -4.34 -7.11 18.52
C TYR A 276 -5.07 -7.09 19.87
N SER A 277 -4.42 -6.56 20.90
CA SER A 277 -5.05 -6.21 22.17
C SER A 277 -5.00 -4.71 22.40
N TYR A 278 -6.16 -4.10 22.69
CA TYR A 278 -6.18 -2.70 23.13
C TYR A 278 -5.54 -2.57 24.50
N GLU A 279 -4.56 -1.68 24.61
CA GLU A 279 -3.95 -1.29 25.88
C GLU A 279 -4.20 0.19 26.11
N GLU A 280 -4.78 0.53 27.26
CA GLU A 280 -4.96 1.93 27.67
C GLU A 280 -3.60 2.63 27.71
N SER A 281 -3.47 3.74 27.00
CA SER A 281 -2.19 4.44 26.92
C SER A 281 -1.87 5.13 28.24
N ALA A 282 -0.58 5.32 28.55
CA ALA A 282 -0.19 6.08 29.74
C ALA A 282 -0.72 7.54 29.72
N SER A 283 -0.98 8.06 28.51
CA SER A 283 -1.59 9.37 28.29
C SER A 283 -3.08 9.37 28.64
N GLU A 284 -3.80 8.32 28.23
CA GLU A 284 -5.19 8.06 28.62
C GLU A 284 -5.33 7.85 30.13
N GLN A 285 -4.47 7.05 30.76
CA GLN A 285 -4.49 6.83 32.20
C GLN A 285 -4.32 8.14 32.99
N ARG A 286 -3.34 8.97 32.62
CA ARG A 286 -3.15 10.29 33.23
C ARG A 286 -4.39 11.18 33.07
N TRP A 287 -5.04 11.13 31.91
CA TRP A 287 -6.27 11.85 31.69
C TRP A 287 -7.43 11.33 32.55
N ILE A 288 -7.59 10.01 32.68
CA ILE A 288 -8.60 9.38 33.55
C ILE A 288 -8.39 9.81 35.01
N GLU A 289 -7.14 9.83 35.49
CA GLU A 289 -6.80 10.31 36.84
C GLU A 289 -7.21 11.77 37.04
N ARG A 290 -6.87 12.65 36.08
CA ARG A 290 -7.26 14.07 36.12
C ARG A 290 -8.78 14.24 36.04
N TRP A 291 -9.44 13.45 35.20
CA TRP A 291 -10.89 13.41 35.09
C TRP A 291 -11.51 13.10 36.45
N ASN A 292 -11.07 12.02 37.11
CA ASN A 292 -11.60 11.64 38.41
C ASN A 292 -11.28 12.67 39.52
N ALA A 293 -10.15 13.36 39.43
CA ALA A 293 -9.74 14.39 40.39
C ALA A 293 -10.46 15.75 40.22
N ARG A 294 -11.15 15.98 39.08
CA ARG A 294 -11.73 17.30 38.75
C ARG A 294 -12.84 17.76 39.72
N GLU A 295 -13.52 16.82 40.36
CA GLU A 295 -14.61 17.10 41.32
C GLU A 295 -14.07 17.02 42.75
N GLY A 296 -13.98 18.17 43.43
CA GLY A 296 -13.64 18.21 44.85
C GLY A 296 -12.14 18.36 45.20
N THR A 297 -11.30 18.82 44.28
CA THR A 297 -9.87 19.10 44.51
C THR A 297 -9.60 20.57 44.84
N THR A 298 -8.54 20.84 45.61
CA THR A 298 -8.01 22.20 45.78
C THR A 298 -7.11 22.58 44.59
N ARG A 299 -6.87 23.89 44.37
CA ARG A 299 -5.94 24.36 43.32
C ARG A 299 -4.50 23.87 43.57
N ALA A 300 -4.10 23.77 44.83
CA ALA A 300 -2.78 23.30 45.21
C ALA A 300 -2.59 21.81 44.86
N ASP A 301 -3.58 20.98 45.18
CA ASP A 301 -3.55 19.54 44.89
C ASP A 301 -3.59 19.27 43.38
N TRP A 302 -4.34 20.08 42.62
CA TRP A 302 -4.39 20.01 41.17
C TRP A 302 -3.03 20.30 40.52
N LEU A 303 -2.38 21.40 40.91
CA LEU A 303 -1.04 21.73 40.39
C LEU A 303 0.00 20.67 40.76
N ALA A 304 -0.12 20.09 41.96
CA ALA A 304 0.74 18.98 42.38
C ALA A 304 0.53 17.71 41.54
N LEU A 305 -0.72 17.39 41.19
CA LEU A 305 -1.04 16.29 40.27
C LEU A 305 -0.43 16.53 38.89
N LEU A 306 -0.59 17.73 38.32
CA LEU A 306 -0.03 18.09 37.01
C LEU A 306 1.51 18.03 36.98
N ASP A 307 2.17 18.53 38.03
CA ASP A 307 3.64 18.44 38.15
C ASP A 307 4.10 16.99 38.23
N SER A 308 3.43 16.17 39.06
CA SER A 308 3.71 14.74 39.17
C SER A 308 3.51 14.01 37.84
N GLN A 309 2.46 14.32 37.10
CA GLN A 309 2.18 13.70 35.80
C GLN A 309 3.13 14.17 34.69
N THR A 310 3.54 15.44 34.70
CA THR A 310 4.60 15.96 33.80
C THR A 310 5.89 15.20 34.03
N LYS A 311 6.31 15.08 35.29
CA LYS A 311 7.50 14.31 35.66
C LYS A 311 7.37 12.85 35.24
N ALA A 312 6.23 12.20 35.51
CA ALA A 312 5.99 10.82 35.09
C ALA A 312 6.09 10.63 33.56
N LYS A 313 5.61 11.61 32.78
CA LYS A 313 5.72 11.60 31.31
C LYS A 313 7.17 11.74 30.83
N GLU A 314 7.95 12.63 31.45
CA GLU A 314 9.38 12.80 31.15
C GLU A 314 10.19 11.54 31.54
N ASP A 315 9.91 10.97 32.71
CA ASP A 315 10.50 9.72 33.17
C ASP A 315 10.15 8.57 32.21
N GLN A 316 8.88 8.47 31.78
CA GLN A 316 8.44 7.49 30.79
C GLN A 316 9.19 7.64 29.46
N ALA A 317 9.27 8.85 28.91
CA ALA A 317 9.99 9.10 27.65
C ALA A 317 11.48 8.72 27.75
N THR A 318 12.10 9.00 28.90
CA THR A 318 13.49 8.63 29.18
C THR A 318 13.67 7.12 29.25
N ILE A 319 12.74 6.40 29.90
CA ILE A 319 12.75 4.93 29.98
C ILE A 319 12.57 4.30 28.60
N GLU A 320 11.65 4.81 27.80
CA GLU A 320 11.41 4.35 26.42
C GLU A 320 12.66 4.55 25.55
N GLU A 321 13.27 5.73 25.60
CA GLU A 321 14.50 6.03 24.86
C GLU A 321 15.67 5.14 25.31
N GLN A 322 15.82 4.90 26.62
CA GLN A 322 16.83 3.98 27.13
C GLN A 322 16.60 2.56 26.66
N ARG A 323 15.34 2.08 26.68
CA ARG A 323 14.96 0.75 26.19
C ARG A 323 15.28 0.58 24.70
N ASP A 324 14.97 1.58 23.89
CA ASP A 324 15.24 1.57 22.45
C ASP A 324 16.75 1.57 22.17
N ASN A 325 17.51 2.42 22.88
CA ASN A 325 18.96 2.46 22.79
C ASN A 325 19.61 1.14 23.23
N ASP A 326 19.13 0.53 24.31
CA ASP A 326 19.66 -0.74 24.80
C ASP A 326 19.30 -1.88 23.85
N ARG A 327 18.09 -1.90 23.30
CA ARG A 327 17.71 -2.84 22.24
C ARG A 327 18.62 -2.71 21.02
N ALA A 328 18.88 -1.48 20.57
CA ALA A 328 19.77 -1.22 19.44
C ALA A 328 21.20 -1.69 19.72
N LYS A 329 21.73 -1.46 20.93
CA LYS A 329 23.05 -1.98 21.35
C LYS A 329 23.08 -3.51 21.39
N GLN A 330 22.02 -4.16 21.88
CA GLN A 330 21.94 -5.62 21.91
C GLN A 330 21.88 -6.22 20.50
N LEU A 331 21.07 -5.64 19.62
CA LEU A 331 21.05 -6.03 18.21
C LEU A 331 22.43 -5.85 17.57
N GLN A 332 23.09 -4.72 17.80
CA GLN A 332 24.44 -4.48 17.30
C GLN A 332 25.44 -5.51 17.83
N HIS A 333 25.34 -5.88 19.11
CA HIS A 333 26.15 -6.93 19.71
C HIS A 333 25.93 -8.30 19.06
N GLU A 334 24.67 -8.69 18.80
CA GLU A 334 24.37 -9.94 18.08
C GLU A 334 24.91 -9.90 16.64
N LEU A 335 24.80 -8.75 15.96
CA LEU A 335 25.33 -8.56 14.61
C LEU A 335 26.87 -8.61 14.56
N ASP A 336 27.55 -8.10 15.58
CA ASP A 336 29.02 -8.17 15.70
C ASP A 336 29.51 -9.59 15.96
N ASN A 337 28.66 -10.43 16.55
CA ASN A 337 28.92 -11.86 16.80
C ASN A 337 28.05 -12.77 15.92
N ILE A 338 27.66 -12.31 14.71
CA ILE A 338 26.71 -13.03 13.85
C ILE A 338 27.18 -14.45 13.50
N THR A 339 28.49 -14.69 13.48
CA THR A 339 29.10 -16.01 13.23
C THR A 339 28.71 -17.06 14.27
N ASP A 340 28.36 -16.66 15.49
CA ASP A 340 27.89 -17.58 16.52
C ASP A 340 26.54 -18.21 16.12
N PHE A 341 25.70 -17.45 15.41
CA PHE A 341 24.45 -17.94 14.86
C PHE A 341 24.67 -18.84 13.64
N HIS A 342 25.67 -18.55 12.80
CA HIS A 342 25.97 -19.38 11.63
C HIS A 342 26.40 -20.81 12.04
N GLY A 343 27.04 -20.94 13.21
CA GLY A 343 27.42 -22.23 13.80
C GLY A 343 26.28 -23.07 14.38
N LEU A 344 25.05 -22.55 14.40
CA LEU A 344 23.86 -23.31 14.81
C LEU A 344 23.53 -24.41 13.80
N ASP A 345 22.79 -25.42 14.25
CA ASP A 345 22.29 -26.50 13.40
C ASP A 345 21.34 -25.96 12.32
N ASP A 346 21.40 -26.50 11.10
CA ASP A 346 20.57 -26.05 9.97
C ASP A 346 19.07 -26.23 10.23
N SER A 347 18.67 -27.13 11.13
CA SER A 347 17.26 -27.25 11.55
C SER A 347 16.70 -26.00 12.23
N VAL A 348 17.56 -25.10 12.72
CA VAL A 348 17.16 -23.80 13.28
C VAL A 348 16.67 -22.84 12.18
N ALA A 349 17.21 -22.95 10.96
CA ALA A 349 16.75 -22.17 9.81
C ALA A 349 15.38 -22.61 9.30
N ALA A 350 14.98 -23.85 9.62
CA ALA A 350 13.79 -24.46 9.08
C ALA A 350 12.50 -23.71 9.49
N VAL A 351 11.58 -23.64 8.55
CA VAL A 351 10.23 -23.11 8.75
C VAL A 351 9.49 -23.88 9.85
N PRO A 352 8.65 -23.24 10.68
CA PRO A 352 7.89 -23.90 11.73
C PRO A 352 7.00 -25.04 11.22
N ALA A 353 6.75 -26.04 12.07
CA ALA A 353 6.08 -27.29 11.68
C ALA A 353 4.67 -27.11 11.11
N ASN A 354 3.96 -26.04 11.50
CA ASN A 354 2.64 -25.69 10.99
C ASN A 354 2.65 -25.20 9.52
N TYR A 355 3.82 -24.90 8.94
CA TYR A 355 3.95 -24.48 7.54
C TYR A 355 4.69 -25.50 6.65
N ARG A 356 5.36 -26.51 7.21
CA ARG A 356 6.09 -27.52 6.44
C ARG A 356 5.15 -28.35 5.56
N GLY A 357 5.53 -28.59 4.31
CA GLY A 357 4.71 -29.28 3.32
C GLY A 357 3.45 -28.50 2.87
N LYS A 358 3.22 -27.29 3.38
CA LYS A 358 2.07 -26.48 2.97
C LYS A 358 2.32 -25.80 1.63
N ARG A 359 1.21 -25.57 0.92
CA ARG A 359 1.16 -24.77 -0.30
C ARG A 359 0.55 -23.41 0.04
N LEU A 360 1.40 -22.40 0.13
CA LEU A 360 1.01 -21.03 0.42
C LEU A 360 0.59 -20.33 -0.87
N LYS A 361 -0.46 -19.53 -0.82
CA LYS A 361 -0.87 -18.66 -1.93
C LYS A 361 -0.22 -17.29 -1.74
N VAL A 362 0.63 -16.90 -2.69
CA VAL A 362 1.40 -15.65 -2.59
C VAL A 362 1.30 -14.86 -3.89
N ILE A 363 0.85 -13.61 -3.79
CA ILE A 363 0.91 -12.64 -4.87
C ILE A 363 2.27 -11.95 -4.82
N VAL A 364 2.95 -11.88 -5.96
CA VAL A 364 4.24 -11.19 -6.09
C VAL A 364 4.03 -9.90 -6.87
N LYS A 365 4.58 -8.80 -6.37
CA LYS A 365 4.63 -7.50 -7.07
C LYS A 365 6.04 -6.95 -7.01
N ALA A 366 6.54 -6.37 -8.09
CA ALA A 366 7.83 -5.69 -8.11
C ALA A 366 7.69 -4.43 -8.94
N ALA A 367 8.20 -3.31 -8.44
CA ALA A 367 8.05 -2.02 -9.08
C ALA A 367 9.24 -1.10 -8.84
N ASN A 368 9.54 -0.27 -9.84
CA ASN A 368 10.51 0.81 -9.75
C ASN A 368 9.78 2.14 -9.75
N TYR A 369 9.93 2.92 -8.69
CA TYR A 369 9.57 4.33 -8.66
C TYR A 369 10.74 5.10 -9.23
N VAL A 370 10.58 5.78 -10.35
CA VAL A 370 11.65 6.53 -11.00
C VAL A 370 11.21 7.97 -11.18
N LEU A 371 11.99 8.87 -10.59
CA LEU A 371 11.71 10.29 -10.53
C LEU A 371 12.75 11.07 -11.32
N GLN A 372 12.28 12.02 -12.13
CA GLN A 372 13.12 13.09 -12.66
C GLN A 372 13.40 14.13 -11.57
N SER A 373 14.42 14.94 -11.80
CA SER A 373 14.70 16.12 -10.99
C SER A 373 13.46 16.98 -10.77
N GLY A 374 13.21 17.35 -9.52
CA GLY A 374 12.02 18.10 -9.09
C GLY A 374 10.69 17.34 -9.10
N GLN A 375 10.66 16.06 -9.46
CA GLN A 375 9.43 15.26 -9.36
C GLN A 375 9.22 14.68 -7.96
N GLU A 376 7.95 14.54 -7.62
CA GLU A 376 7.47 13.86 -6.42
C GLU A 376 6.39 12.84 -6.74
N TYR A 377 6.20 11.87 -5.86
CA TYR A 377 5.10 10.92 -5.90
C TYR A 377 4.59 10.65 -4.48
N VAL A 378 3.26 10.69 -4.32
CA VAL A 378 2.56 10.37 -3.07
C VAL A 378 1.52 9.30 -3.39
N GLY A 379 1.45 8.28 -2.55
CA GLY A 379 0.48 7.20 -2.70
C GLY A 379 -0.90 7.59 -2.17
N THR A 380 -1.90 6.81 -2.53
CA THR A 380 -3.26 6.88 -1.97
C THR A 380 -3.39 5.92 -0.80
N TRP A 381 -4.30 6.20 0.14
CA TRP A 381 -4.60 5.29 1.25
C TRP A 381 -5.36 4.08 0.74
N HIS A 382 -4.79 2.88 0.93
CA HIS A 382 -5.41 1.64 0.47
C HIS A 382 -5.06 0.41 1.33
N MET A 383 -5.83 -0.66 1.14
CA MET A 383 -5.43 -2.03 1.50
C MET A 383 -5.01 -2.77 0.22
N GLU A 384 -4.18 -3.81 0.34
CA GLU A 384 -3.82 -4.62 -0.83
C GLU A 384 -4.98 -5.52 -1.20
N GLY A 385 -5.51 -5.33 -2.41
CA GLY A 385 -6.58 -6.15 -2.95
C GLY A 385 -7.96 -5.96 -2.32
N MET A 386 -8.93 -6.61 -2.94
CA MET A 386 -10.34 -6.65 -2.53
C MET A 386 -10.59 -7.80 -1.54
N PRO A 387 -11.65 -7.73 -0.70
CA PRO A 387 -11.88 -8.73 0.34
C PRO A 387 -12.01 -10.18 -0.16
N HIS A 388 -12.56 -10.40 -1.36
CA HIS A 388 -12.66 -11.75 -1.96
C HIS A 388 -11.31 -12.35 -2.35
N GLU A 389 -10.23 -11.57 -2.32
CA GLU A 389 -8.86 -12.03 -2.59
C GLU A 389 -8.18 -12.54 -1.32
N GLN A 390 -8.78 -12.30 -0.14
CA GLN A 390 -8.38 -12.82 1.18
C GLN A 390 -6.88 -12.70 1.46
N ILE A 391 -6.28 -11.56 1.10
CA ILE A 391 -4.91 -11.21 1.48
C ILE A 391 -4.92 -10.90 2.98
N VAL A 392 -4.12 -11.63 3.76
CA VAL A 392 -4.05 -11.53 5.22
C VAL A 392 -2.85 -10.71 5.70
N ALA A 393 -1.74 -10.75 4.96
CA ALA A 393 -0.52 -10.02 5.31
C ALA A 393 0.26 -9.60 4.07
N SER A 394 0.96 -8.48 4.20
CA SER A 394 1.79 -7.89 3.14
C SER A 394 3.21 -7.73 3.63
N ALA A 395 4.17 -7.99 2.75
CA ALA A 395 5.59 -7.73 2.94
C ALA A 395 6.11 -6.85 1.80
N ILE A 396 6.88 -5.83 2.13
CA ILE A 396 7.55 -4.95 1.16
C ILE A 396 9.04 -4.94 1.47
N TYR A 397 9.84 -5.41 0.52
CA TYR A 397 11.29 -5.34 0.54
C TYR A 397 11.77 -4.14 -0.30
N TYR A 398 12.29 -3.12 0.38
CA TYR A 398 12.90 -1.94 -0.23
C TYR A 398 14.36 -2.25 -0.58
N TYR A 399 14.54 -2.93 -1.70
CA TYR A 399 15.83 -3.55 -2.03
C TYR A 399 16.87 -2.56 -2.55
N GLN A 400 16.47 -1.44 -3.16
CA GLN A 400 17.40 -0.43 -3.66
C GLN A 400 16.72 0.95 -3.71
N ALA A 401 17.48 1.99 -3.42
CA ALA A 401 17.10 3.38 -3.53
C ALA A 401 18.36 4.21 -3.79
N ASP A 402 18.29 5.09 -4.78
CA ASP A 402 19.41 5.96 -5.13
C ASP A 402 19.57 7.07 -4.06
N PRO A 403 20.81 7.56 -3.83
CA PRO A 403 21.07 8.61 -2.83
C PRO A 403 20.27 9.90 -3.06
N GLU A 404 19.86 10.17 -4.30
CA GLU A 404 19.06 11.31 -4.70
C GLU A 404 17.56 11.17 -4.35
N ILE A 405 17.10 10.00 -3.88
CA ILE A 405 15.74 9.82 -3.39
C ILE A 405 15.62 10.31 -1.96
N THR A 406 14.69 11.24 -1.73
CA THR A 406 14.16 11.54 -0.39
C THR A 406 12.88 10.76 -0.19
N ASP A 407 12.86 9.86 0.79
CA ASP A 407 11.71 9.00 1.09
C ASP A 407 11.14 9.33 2.47
N GLN A 408 9.86 9.70 2.51
CA GLN A 408 9.14 9.99 3.74
C GLN A 408 8.61 8.72 4.43
N GLY A 409 8.71 7.55 3.80
CA GLY A 409 8.34 6.26 4.36
C GLY A 409 6.94 5.78 3.97
N LEU A 410 6.46 4.79 4.73
CA LEU A 410 5.17 4.13 4.57
C LEU A 410 4.27 4.52 5.74
N SER A 411 3.21 5.29 5.47
CA SER A 411 2.24 5.69 6.49
C SER A 411 1.19 4.60 6.68
N PHE A 412 0.75 4.41 7.93
CA PHE A 412 -0.29 3.47 8.32
C PHE A 412 -1.45 4.17 9.01
N ARG A 413 -2.66 3.66 8.80
CA ARG A 413 -3.86 4.01 9.56
C ARG A 413 -4.77 2.81 9.67
N ARG A 414 -5.52 2.71 10.76
CA ARG A 414 -6.55 1.67 10.93
C ARG A 414 -7.92 2.28 11.06
N ARG A 415 -8.96 1.49 10.83
CA ARG A 415 -10.33 1.93 11.08
C ARG A 415 -10.59 1.99 12.59
N ARG A 416 -11.38 2.99 13.01
CA ARG A 416 -11.87 3.14 14.37
C ARG A 416 -12.96 2.11 14.68
N ALA A 417 -12.89 1.49 15.85
CA ALA A 417 -13.88 0.56 16.40
C ALA A 417 -14.79 1.26 17.43
N GLU A 418 -15.87 0.59 17.84
CA GLU A 418 -16.80 1.13 18.85
C GLU A 418 -16.09 1.35 20.19
N GLU A 419 -15.13 0.48 20.52
CA GLU A 419 -14.35 0.53 21.76
C GLU A 419 -13.27 1.62 21.75
N ASP A 420 -12.92 2.18 20.58
CA ASP A 420 -12.05 3.36 20.51
C ASP A 420 -12.82 4.65 20.84
N PHE A 421 -14.14 4.56 21.01
CA PHE A 421 -14.92 5.65 21.59
C PHE A 421 -14.84 5.53 23.12
N PRO A 422 -14.52 6.62 23.82
CA PRO A 422 -14.42 6.63 25.26
C PRO A 422 -15.77 6.23 25.88
N ASN A 423 -15.74 5.21 26.73
CA ASN A 423 -16.90 4.55 27.32
C ASN A 423 -17.49 5.41 28.47
N MET A 424 -18.13 6.52 28.11
CA MET A 424 -18.72 7.47 29.05
C MET A 424 -20.23 7.55 28.81
N GLU A 425 -21.02 7.24 29.84
CA GLU A 425 -22.49 7.17 29.80
C GLU A 425 -23.17 8.49 29.34
N ASP A 426 -22.47 9.62 29.32
CA ASP A 426 -22.99 10.90 28.83
C ASP A 426 -21.95 11.59 27.92
N TYR A 427 -22.28 11.67 26.63
CA TYR A 427 -21.38 12.08 25.55
C TYR A 427 -21.11 13.58 25.57
N ARG A 428 -19.92 13.97 26.05
CA ARG A 428 -18.99 14.96 25.46
C ARG A 428 -17.77 15.19 26.37
N HIS A 429 -16.57 14.83 25.91
CA HIS A 429 -15.30 15.21 26.57
C HIS A 429 -15.01 16.71 26.57
N GLU A 430 -15.82 17.47 25.83
CA GLU A 430 -15.75 18.92 25.67
C GLU A 430 -15.99 19.68 26.98
N HIS A 431 -16.38 18.98 28.07
CA HIS A 431 -16.71 19.55 29.38
C HIS A 431 -15.68 19.13 30.44
N PHE A 432 -14.39 19.22 30.12
CA PHE A 432 -13.33 19.14 31.14
C PHE A 432 -13.26 20.48 31.90
N ASP A 433 -14.23 20.70 32.78
CA ASP A 433 -14.25 21.86 33.66
C ASP A 433 -13.83 21.43 35.06
N ILE A 434 -12.86 22.15 35.63
CA ILE A 434 -12.42 21.94 37.01
C ILE A 434 -13.01 23.03 37.90
N ASN A 435 -13.72 22.62 38.95
CA ASN A 435 -14.24 23.50 39.98
C ASN A 435 -13.44 23.28 41.27
N PHE A 436 -12.66 24.28 41.69
CA PHE A 436 -11.90 24.21 42.94
C PHE A 436 -12.82 24.46 44.15
N THR A 437 -12.58 23.74 45.24
CA THR A 437 -13.43 23.77 46.45
C THR A 437 -13.19 24.95 47.40
N ASP A 438 -12.18 25.80 47.13
CA ASP A 438 -11.77 26.83 48.07
C ASP A 438 -12.31 28.21 47.68
N GLU A 439 -13.28 28.64 48.47
CA GLU A 439 -13.76 30.02 48.66
C GLU A 439 -12.66 30.86 49.33
N ASP A 440 -12.20 31.91 48.65
CA ASP A 440 -12.00 33.22 49.27
C ASP A 440 -12.79 34.20 48.39
N GLU A 441 -14.03 34.44 48.79
CA GLU A 441 -14.89 35.49 48.26
C GLU A 441 -14.22 36.86 48.49
N GLU A 442 -13.90 37.57 47.42
CA GLU A 442 -14.29 38.98 47.34
C GLU A 442 -15.14 39.12 46.07
N GLU A 443 -16.43 39.37 46.29
CA GLU A 443 -17.40 39.76 45.27
C GLU A 443 -16.88 40.98 44.51
N GLU A 444 -16.55 40.83 43.23
CA GLU A 444 -16.82 41.89 42.26
C GLU A 444 -17.75 41.32 41.20
N ASP A 445 -19.01 41.74 41.29
CA ASP A 445 -19.98 41.73 40.19
C ASP A 445 -19.35 42.45 38.98
N ASP A 446 -18.79 41.70 38.05
CA ASP A 446 -18.80 42.10 36.64
C ASP A 446 -19.05 40.89 35.75
N PHE A 447 -20.08 41.04 34.92
CA PHE A 447 -20.54 40.07 33.94
C PHE A 447 -19.53 40.03 32.78
N ASP A 448 -18.40 39.37 32.97
CA ASP A 448 -17.58 38.80 31.90
C ASP A 448 -16.87 37.58 32.49
N VAL A 449 -17.49 36.41 32.32
CA VAL A 449 -16.83 35.13 32.58
C VAL A 449 -15.73 35.02 31.54
N ASP A 450 -14.54 35.50 31.88
CA ASP A 450 -13.32 35.25 31.12
C ASP A 450 -13.20 33.73 30.91
N ASP A 451 -13.22 33.30 29.65
CA ASP A 451 -12.99 31.94 29.14
C ASP A 451 -11.56 31.40 29.50
N ASP A 452 -10.84 32.12 30.37
CA ASP A 452 -9.41 31.98 30.70
C ASP A 452 -9.15 31.20 32.01
N LYS A 453 -10.18 30.61 32.63
CA LYS A 453 -10.05 29.74 33.83
C LYS A 453 -10.24 28.24 33.57
N SER A 454 -10.52 27.82 32.33
CA SER A 454 -10.63 26.40 31.98
C SER A 454 -9.31 25.88 31.37
N GLU A 455 -8.60 25.01 32.09
CA GLU A 455 -7.43 24.32 31.54
C GLU A 455 -7.88 23.05 30.79
N ARG A 456 -7.70 23.07 29.47
CA ARG A 456 -8.04 21.97 28.57
C ARG A 456 -6.88 20.97 28.48
N ASP A 457 -6.87 19.95 29.32
CA ASP A 457 -5.78 18.95 29.37
C ASP A 457 -6.23 17.54 28.92
N TYR A 458 -6.42 17.38 27.62
CA TYR A 458 -6.80 16.13 26.93
C TYR A 458 -5.63 15.14 26.81
N PRO A 459 -5.87 13.82 26.63
CA PRO A 459 -4.81 12.86 26.35
C PRO A 459 -4.01 13.32 25.13
N SER A 460 -2.67 13.38 25.22
CA SER A 460 -1.79 13.84 24.14
C SER A 460 -1.80 12.98 22.88
N ASP A 461 -2.24 11.74 23.03
CA ASP A 461 -2.54 10.78 21.97
C ASP A 461 -3.91 11.05 21.33
N TRP A 462 -4.77 11.89 21.89
CA TRP A 462 -6.02 12.26 21.23
C TRP A 462 -5.75 12.90 19.87
N GLU A 463 -6.66 12.73 18.91
CA GLU A 463 -6.51 13.42 17.63
C GLU A 463 -6.87 14.90 17.81
N TYR A 464 -6.11 15.79 17.19
CA TYR A 464 -6.36 17.23 17.29
C TYR A 464 -6.65 17.83 15.91
N THR A 465 -7.33 18.97 15.94
CA THR A 465 -7.47 19.91 14.84
C THR A 465 -6.82 21.23 15.23
N GLU A 466 -6.26 21.93 14.25
CA GLU A 466 -5.73 23.29 14.46
C GLU A 466 -6.72 24.28 13.87
N TYR A 467 -7.22 25.18 14.71
CA TYR A 467 -8.06 26.29 14.30
C TYR A 467 -7.52 27.56 14.95
N ASP A 468 -7.15 28.53 14.12
CA ASP A 468 -6.61 29.83 14.57
C ASP A 468 -5.35 29.72 15.44
N GLY A 469 -4.47 28.76 15.11
CA GLY A 469 -3.24 28.48 15.86
C GLY A 469 -3.46 27.77 17.20
N VAL A 470 -4.70 27.47 17.57
CA VAL A 470 -5.04 26.72 18.78
C VAL A 470 -5.29 25.26 18.42
N ARG A 471 -4.47 24.37 18.99
CA ARG A 471 -4.65 22.93 18.89
C ARG A 471 -5.81 22.49 19.80
N ARG A 472 -6.89 22.01 19.22
CA ARG A 472 -8.09 21.53 19.94
C ARG A 472 -8.30 20.05 19.65
N PRO A 473 -8.67 19.23 20.64
CA PRO A 473 -9.04 17.84 20.37
C PRO A 473 -10.23 17.79 19.41
N TRP A 474 -10.34 16.72 18.63
CA TRP A 474 -11.59 16.43 17.93
C TRP A 474 -12.71 16.14 18.92
N THR A 475 -13.90 16.68 18.66
CA THR A 475 -15.11 16.30 19.39
C THR A 475 -15.44 14.84 19.10
N THR A 476 -16.14 14.15 20.00
CA THR A 476 -16.53 12.74 19.79
C THR A 476 -17.35 12.57 18.50
N THR A 477 -18.14 13.59 18.15
CA THR A 477 -18.94 13.66 16.92
C THR A 477 -18.15 14.08 15.68
N GLY A 478 -16.94 14.63 15.86
CA GLY A 478 -16.02 15.02 14.79
C GLY A 478 -14.85 14.06 14.60
N LEU A 479 -14.69 13.03 15.44
CA LEU A 479 -13.62 12.05 15.29
C LEU A 479 -13.61 11.43 13.89
N ARG A 480 -12.40 11.32 13.33
CA ARG A 480 -12.22 10.68 12.03
C ARG A 480 -12.50 9.19 12.14
N ASN A 481 -12.97 8.61 11.03
CA ASN A 481 -13.23 7.17 10.91
C ASN A 481 -11.96 6.31 10.96
N TYR A 482 -10.79 6.92 10.75
CA TYR A 482 -9.50 6.26 10.81
C TYR A 482 -8.64 6.90 11.88
N ILE A 483 -7.86 6.08 12.57
CA ILE A 483 -6.81 6.50 13.48
C ILE A 483 -5.49 6.43 12.71
N ASP A 484 -4.84 7.58 12.56
CA ASP A 484 -3.51 7.66 11.96
C ASP A 484 -2.48 7.05 12.94
N LEU A 485 -1.80 5.98 12.49
CA LEU A 485 -0.87 5.22 13.32
C LEU A 485 0.55 5.78 13.28
N GLY A 486 0.89 6.50 12.21
CA GLY A 486 2.22 7.08 11.99
C GLY A 486 2.88 6.56 10.71
N THR A 487 4.15 6.88 10.56
CA THR A 487 4.93 6.58 9.34
C THR A 487 6.20 5.82 9.68
N VAL A 488 6.42 4.71 9.00
CA VAL A 488 7.63 3.89 9.13
C VAL A 488 8.61 4.27 8.02
N GLN A 489 9.82 4.64 8.40
CA GLN A 489 10.89 4.92 7.45
C GLN A 489 11.15 3.68 6.56
N ALA A 490 11.15 3.86 5.24
CA ALA A 490 11.29 2.76 4.27
C ALA A 490 12.72 2.57 3.75
N THR A 491 13.45 3.66 3.53
CA THR A 491 14.83 3.69 3.02
C THR A 491 15.68 4.61 3.92
N GLY A 492 16.97 4.76 3.64
CA GLY A 492 17.83 5.63 4.46
C GLY A 492 18.31 4.97 5.75
N VAL A 493 18.16 3.65 5.89
CA VAL A 493 18.46 2.90 7.12
C VAL A 493 19.81 2.20 6.97
N SER A 494 20.83 2.64 7.70
CA SER A 494 22.16 2.02 7.68
C SER A 494 22.72 1.81 9.08
N SER A 495 23.32 0.63 9.27
CA SER A 495 24.43 0.47 10.21
C SER A 495 25.66 -0.25 9.62
N ARG A 496 25.62 -0.79 8.39
CA ARG A 496 26.72 -1.63 7.82
C ARG A 496 27.02 -1.50 6.31
N SER A 497 26.24 -0.75 5.54
CA SER A 497 26.46 -0.56 4.08
C SER A 497 26.57 0.92 3.73
N ASN A 498 27.42 1.23 2.75
CA ASN A 498 27.46 2.54 2.10
C ASN A 498 26.20 2.83 1.25
N HIS A 499 25.30 1.85 1.13
CA HIS A 499 24.01 1.93 0.43
C HIS A 499 22.88 1.79 1.46
N PRO A 500 22.08 2.84 1.71
CA PRO A 500 21.12 2.89 2.81
C PRO A 500 19.76 2.26 2.44
N THR A 501 19.79 0.99 2.00
CA THR A 501 18.64 0.24 1.49
C THR A 501 18.64 -1.17 2.05
N GLY A 502 17.54 -1.90 1.98
CA GLY A 502 17.47 -3.29 2.44
C GLY A 502 16.49 -3.56 3.58
N ARG A 503 15.59 -2.63 3.89
CA ARG A 503 14.52 -2.82 4.89
C ARG A 503 13.39 -3.69 4.34
N ILE A 504 12.89 -4.58 5.17
CA ILE A 504 11.63 -5.30 4.95
C ILE A 504 10.60 -4.80 5.95
N ILE A 505 9.45 -4.35 5.46
CA ILE A 505 8.29 -3.98 6.28
C ILE A 505 7.21 -5.02 6.05
N THR A 506 6.70 -5.63 7.12
CA THR A 506 5.53 -6.52 7.07
C THR A 506 4.40 -5.93 7.90
N PHE A 507 3.17 -6.12 7.45
CA PHE A 507 1.99 -5.60 8.13
C PHE A 507 0.75 -6.43 7.77
N PRO A 508 -0.23 -6.53 8.68
CA PRO A 508 -1.46 -7.25 8.39
C PRO A 508 -2.30 -6.44 7.40
N ASN A 509 -3.01 -7.11 6.50
CA ASN A 509 -3.69 -6.41 5.39
C ASN A 509 -5.04 -5.77 5.80
N TRP A 510 -5.41 -5.82 7.09
CA TRP A 510 -6.61 -5.15 7.60
C TRP A 510 -6.40 -3.67 7.93
N ILE A 511 -5.14 -3.20 7.95
CA ILE A 511 -4.81 -1.78 8.09
C ILE A 511 -4.54 -1.16 6.71
N GLN A 512 -4.87 0.13 6.58
CA GLN A 512 -4.55 0.88 5.38
C GLN A 512 -3.12 1.43 5.45
N HIS A 513 -2.51 1.54 4.28
CA HIS A 513 -1.21 2.14 4.14
C HIS A 513 -1.15 3.07 2.91
N LYS A 514 -0.14 3.94 2.87
CA LYS A 514 0.21 4.73 1.68
C LYS A 514 1.70 5.05 1.65
N VAL A 515 2.24 5.25 0.45
CA VAL A 515 3.54 5.91 0.27
C VAL A 515 3.39 7.37 0.75
N ALA A 516 4.05 7.72 1.85
CA ALA A 516 3.91 9.03 2.50
C ALA A 516 4.36 10.17 1.59
N GLY A 517 5.42 9.92 0.81
CA GLY A 517 5.94 10.80 -0.22
C GLY A 517 7.36 10.38 -0.60
N ILE A 518 7.64 10.41 -1.90
CA ILE A 518 9.00 10.29 -2.44
C ILE A 518 9.28 11.48 -3.34
N SER A 519 10.49 12.02 -3.28
CA SER A 519 10.91 13.12 -4.13
C SER A 519 12.35 12.99 -4.56
N HIS A 520 12.67 13.60 -5.69
CA HIS A 520 14.04 13.79 -6.13
C HIS A 520 14.68 14.96 -5.36
N SER A 521 15.84 14.76 -4.74
CA SER A 521 16.48 15.77 -3.88
C SER A 521 17.06 16.96 -4.66
N SER A 522 17.48 16.74 -5.90
CA SER A 522 17.88 17.82 -6.81
C SER A 522 16.68 18.41 -7.56
N ALA A 523 16.74 19.72 -7.80
CA ALA A 523 15.86 20.46 -8.71
C ALA A 523 16.56 20.85 -10.03
N ASP A 524 17.82 20.43 -10.25
CA ASP A 524 18.56 20.67 -11.50
C ASP A 524 18.01 19.77 -12.62
N PRO A 525 17.45 20.31 -13.72
CA PRO A 525 16.91 19.51 -14.81
C PRO A 525 17.93 18.59 -15.52
N SER A 526 19.23 18.82 -15.31
CA SER A 526 20.31 17.98 -15.84
C SER A 526 20.71 16.81 -14.93
N ALA A 527 20.16 16.74 -13.71
CA ALA A 527 20.42 15.64 -12.79
C ALA A 527 19.95 14.30 -13.37
N PRO A 528 20.68 13.20 -13.10
CA PRO A 528 20.26 11.87 -13.52
C PRO A 528 18.91 11.50 -12.88
N LEU A 529 18.25 10.49 -13.46
CA LEU A 529 17.07 9.91 -12.84
C LEU A 529 17.45 9.24 -11.52
N ALA A 530 16.58 9.35 -10.53
CA ALA A 530 16.71 8.65 -9.26
C ALA A 530 15.58 7.62 -9.12
N SER A 531 15.90 6.47 -8.52
CA SER A 531 14.97 5.35 -8.41
C SER A 531 14.89 4.79 -6.99
N ARG A 532 13.69 4.34 -6.62
CA ARG A 532 13.41 3.49 -5.46
C ARG A 532 12.71 2.23 -5.93
N LYS A 533 13.26 1.07 -5.59
CA LYS A 533 12.82 -0.22 -6.09
C LYS A 533 12.31 -1.11 -4.97
N ILE A 534 11.19 -1.79 -5.23
CA ILE A 534 10.51 -2.64 -4.25
C ILE A 534 10.15 -4.02 -4.82
N LEU A 535 10.18 -5.03 -3.95
CA LEU A 535 9.63 -6.36 -4.17
C LEU A 535 8.65 -6.68 -3.03
N CYS A 536 7.43 -7.06 -3.37
CA CYS A 536 6.36 -7.31 -2.43
C CYS A 536 5.87 -8.76 -2.50
N PHE A 537 5.42 -9.25 -1.35
CA PHE A 537 4.69 -10.50 -1.20
C PHE A 537 3.38 -10.23 -0.47
N PHE A 538 2.26 -10.60 -1.07
CA PHE A 538 0.96 -10.55 -0.41
C PHE A 538 0.51 -11.99 -0.15
N LEU A 539 0.44 -12.36 1.12
CA LEU A 539 0.05 -13.68 1.57
C LEU A 539 -1.47 -13.77 1.56
N VAL A 540 -1.99 -14.80 0.88
CA VAL A 540 -3.42 -15.10 0.79
C VAL A 540 -3.71 -16.32 1.65
N ASP A 541 -4.77 -16.23 2.45
CA ASP A 541 -5.30 -17.35 3.22
C ASP A 541 -6.82 -17.38 3.09
N ASP A 542 -7.32 -18.28 2.24
CA ASP A 542 -8.75 -18.51 2.04
C ASP A 542 -9.34 -19.59 2.97
N GLU A 543 -8.55 -20.09 3.92
CA GLU A 543 -9.03 -20.92 5.04
C GLU A 543 -9.31 -20.07 6.29
N ALA A 544 -8.84 -18.82 6.33
CA ALA A 544 -8.99 -17.91 7.46
C ALA A 544 -10.44 -17.44 7.71
N SER A 545 -11.34 -17.53 6.72
CA SER A 545 -12.73 -17.10 6.88
C SER A 545 -13.58 -18.17 7.60
N GLU A 546 -13.76 -17.99 8.91
CA GLU A 546 -14.67 -18.84 9.69
C GLU A 546 -16.13 -18.59 9.28
N GLY A 547 -16.76 -19.57 8.63
CA GLY A 547 -18.16 -19.46 8.20
C GLY A 547 -18.40 -18.38 7.14
N GLY A 548 -17.37 -18.01 6.35
CA GLY A 548 -17.50 -17.00 5.30
C GLY A 548 -17.46 -15.55 5.80
N ARG A 549 -16.95 -15.34 7.03
CA ARG A 549 -16.75 -14.03 7.65
C ARG A 549 -15.30 -13.86 8.11
N LEU A 550 -14.76 -12.66 7.91
CA LEU A 550 -13.49 -12.22 8.50
C LEU A 550 -13.77 -11.09 9.50
N GLU A 551 -13.18 -11.18 10.67
CA GLU A 551 -13.38 -10.20 11.74
C GLU A 551 -12.06 -9.50 12.05
N TYR A 552 -12.07 -8.17 11.98
CA TYR A 552 -10.94 -7.32 12.28
C TYR A 552 -11.38 -6.22 13.25
N ARG A 553 -10.42 -5.56 13.88
CA ARG A 553 -10.76 -4.45 14.76
C ARG A 553 -11.34 -3.29 13.95
N GLY A 554 -12.57 -2.90 14.30
CA GLY A 554 -13.30 -1.80 13.69
C GLY A 554 -14.08 -2.15 12.42
N TYR A 555 -13.98 -3.38 11.92
CA TYR A 555 -14.85 -3.86 10.85
C TYR A 555 -14.86 -5.37 10.70
N SER A 556 -15.92 -5.88 10.10
CA SER A 556 -16.00 -7.27 9.66
C SER A 556 -16.32 -7.34 8.17
N THR A 557 -15.95 -8.43 7.52
CA THR A 557 -16.25 -8.72 6.11
C THR A 557 -17.06 -10.00 6.03
N ASP A 558 -18.22 -9.93 5.38
CA ASP A 558 -19.08 -11.07 5.04
C ASP A 558 -19.10 -11.32 3.52
N GLY A 559 -19.74 -12.41 3.12
CA GLY A 559 -19.91 -12.81 1.73
C GLY A 559 -18.74 -13.63 1.19
N LEU A 560 -17.95 -14.25 2.08
CA LEU A 560 -16.84 -15.13 1.70
C LEU A 560 -17.23 -16.61 1.69
N GLU A 561 -18.50 -16.94 1.96
CA GLU A 561 -19.04 -18.29 1.79
C GLU A 561 -18.83 -18.77 0.35
N ASP A 562 -18.21 -19.94 0.19
CA ASP A 562 -17.85 -20.52 -1.13
C ASP A 562 -16.96 -19.61 -2.00
N MET A 563 -16.23 -18.67 -1.39
CA MET A 563 -15.36 -17.71 -2.07
C MET A 563 -13.89 -18.16 -2.06
N ASN A 564 -13.59 -19.28 -2.72
CA ASN A 564 -12.21 -19.75 -2.82
C ASN A 564 -11.33 -18.83 -3.69
N VAL A 565 -10.07 -18.65 -3.32
CA VAL A 565 -9.13 -17.82 -4.11
C VAL A 565 -8.42 -18.71 -5.13
N LEU A 566 -8.71 -18.49 -6.42
CA LEU A 566 -8.05 -19.19 -7.52
C LEU A 566 -6.57 -18.81 -7.61
N SER A 567 -5.71 -19.80 -7.84
CA SER A 567 -4.27 -19.60 -8.05
C SER A 567 -3.88 -19.67 -9.53
N THR A 568 -2.63 -19.36 -9.82
CA THR A 568 -2.03 -19.58 -11.15
C THR A 568 -1.81 -21.06 -11.50
N SER A 569 -2.07 -22.00 -10.57
CA SER A 569 -2.22 -23.43 -10.90
C SER A 569 -3.60 -23.74 -11.47
N ASP A 570 -4.61 -22.95 -11.12
CA ASP A 570 -6.00 -23.15 -11.52
C ASP A 570 -6.32 -22.45 -12.83
N VAL A 571 -5.77 -21.24 -13.01
CA VAL A 571 -5.95 -20.41 -14.20
C VAL A 571 -4.72 -20.57 -15.11
N PRO A 572 -4.85 -21.07 -16.34
CA PRO A 572 -3.74 -21.12 -17.29
C PRO A 572 -3.17 -19.74 -17.59
N TRP A 573 -1.87 -19.71 -17.93
CA TRP A 573 -1.18 -18.47 -18.21
C TRP A 573 -1.82 -17.71 -19.39
N GLN A 574 -2.36 -16.53 -19.09
CA GLN A 574 -3.25 -15.78 -19.99
C GLN A 574 -2.50 -14.99 -21.07
N ALA A 575 -1.20 -14.74 -20.92
CA ALA A 575 -0.48 -13.88 -21.86
C ALA A 575 -0.18 -14.59 -23.18
N ARG A 576 -0.49 -13.95 -24.30
CA ARG A 576 -0.17 -14.48 -25.62
C ARG A 576 1.34 -14.34 -25.91
N PRO A 577 2.10 -15.45 -26.01
CA PRO A 577 3.55 -15.40 -26.06
C PRO A 577 4.12 -14.89 -27.38
N CYS A 578 3.36 -15.03 -28.47
CA CYS A 578 3.79 -14.62 -29.80
C CYS A 578 2.60 -14.20 -30.65
N ASN A 579 2.86 -13.33 -31.62
CA ASN A 579 1.81 -12.90 -32.52
C ASN A 579 1.37 -14.04 -33.45
N ILE A 580 0.11 -13.95 -33.90
CA ILE A 580 -0.54 -14.97 -34.74
C ILE A 580 0.25 -15.23 -36.04
N ARG A 581 0.85 -14.19 -36.64
CA ARG A 581 1.64 -14.32 -37.88
C ARG A 581 2.90 -15.16 -37.67
N THR A 582 3.58 -15.00 -36.52
CA THR A 582 4.75 -15.77 -36.14
C THR A 582 4.38 -17.23 -35.92
N LEU A 583 3.27 -17.52 -35.22
CA LEU A 583 2.78 -18.90 -35.06
C LEU A 583 2.51 -19.58 -36.40
N HIS A 584 1.80 -18.89 -37.30
CA HIS A 584 1.56 -19.42 -38.64
C HIS A 584 2.87 -19.71 -39.40
N SER A 585 3.84 -18.81 -39.30
CA SER A 585 5.14 -18.96 -39.98
C SER A 585 5.97 -20.11 -39.39
N LEU A 586 6.01 -20.24 -38.06
CA LEU A 586 6.69 -21.32 -37.37
C LEU A 586 6.07 -22.68 -37.70
N LEU A 587 4.73 -22.77 -37.73
CA LEU A 587 4.03 -23.99 -38.13
C LEU A 587 4.34 -24.35 -39.58
N LEU A 588 4.31 -23.39 -40.50
CA LEU A 588 4.68 -23.61 -41.92
C LEU A 588 6.11 -24.14 -42.06
N LEU A 589 7.09 -23.48 -41.43
CA LEU A 589 8.50 -23.86 -41.48
C LEU A 589 8.74 -25.23 -40.84
N SER A 590 8.11 -25.49 -39.69
CA SER A 590 8.27 -26.75 -38.95
C SER A 590 7.66 -27.93 -39.70
N PHE A 591 6.46 -27.78 -40.28
CA PHE A 591 5.82 -28.82 -41.09
C PHE A 591 6.60 -29.10 -42.37
N LYS A 592 7.04 -28.05 -43.07
CA LYS A 592 7.84 -28.18 -44.30
C LYS A 592 9.17 -28.88 -44.02
N ARG A 593 9.82 -28.56 -42.91
CA ARG A 593 11.06 -29.22 -42.47
C ARG A 593 10.86 -30.68 -42.08
N SER A 594 9.74 -31.01 -41.44
CA SER A 594 9.49 -32.35 -40.88
C SER A 594 8.89 -33.33 -41.89
N ILE A 595 8.01 -32.85 -42.78
CA ILE A 595 7.18 -33.70 -43.68
C ILE A 595 7.44 -33.38 -45.16
N GLY A 596 8.21 -32.32 -45.47
CA GLY A 596 8.50 -31.92 -46.85
C GLY A 596 7.31 -31.25 -47.58
N LYS A 597 6.21 -31.00 -46.88
CA LYS A 597 4.99 -30.37 -47.41
C LYS A 597 4.54 -29.24 -46.51
N GLU A 598 3.84 -28.27 -47.10
CA GLU A 598 3.22 -27.19 -46.35
C GLU A 598 1.92 -27.69 -45.68
N ILE A 599 1.68 -27.21 -44.46
CA ILE A 599 0.44 -27.51 -43.74
C ILE A 599 -0.75 -26.81 -44.43
N PRO A 600 -1.87 -27.51 -44.69
CA PRO A 600 -3.09 -26.90 -45.20
C PRO A 600 -3.52 -25.70 -44.34
N ALA A 601 -4.05 -24.66 -44.99
CA ALA A 601 -4.39 -23.41 -44.30
C ALA A 601 -5.45 -23.62 -43.22
N GLU A 602 -6.42 -24.50 -43.46
CA GLU A 602 -7.50 -24.83 -42.53
C GLU A 602 -6.96 -25.47 -41.25
N LEU A 603 -6.08 -26.48 -41.39
CA LEU A 603 -5.45 -27.14 -40.25
C LEU A 603 -4.53 -26.20 -39.49
N ARG A 604 -3.80 -25.34 -40.21
CA ARG A 604 -2.94 -24.32 -39.59
C ARG A 604 -3.77 -23.31 -38.79
N ASN A 605 -4.87 -22.82 -39.33
CA ASN A 605 -5.78 -21.89 -38.65
C ASN A 605 -6.42 -22.55 -37.43
N TYR A 606 -6.82 -23.82 -37.55
CA TYR A 606 -7.36 -24.59 -36.44
C TYR A 606 -6.35 -24.77 -35.30
N ILE A 607 -5.11 -25.18 -35.60
CA ILE A 607 -4.05 -25.34 -34.60
C ILE A 607 -3.72 -24.01 -33.92
N VAL A 608 -3.59 -22.91 -34.69
CA VAL A 608 -3.34 -21.59 -34.10
C VAL A 608 -4.52 -21.14 -33.25
N GLY A 609 -5.75 -21.42 -33.66
CA GLY A 609 -6.95 -21.18 -32.87
C GLY A 609 -6.88 -21.87 -31.51
N MET A 610 -6.66 -23.18 -31.49
CA MET A 610 -6.51 -23.94 -30.23
C MET A 610 -5.34 -23.44 -29.38
N ALA A 611 -4.20 -23.12 -30.00
CA ALA A 611 -3.00 -22.68 -29.28
C ALA A 611 -3.13 -21.26 -28.68
N THR A 612 -4.09 -20.46 -29.15
CA THR A 612 -4.31 -19.09 -28.68
C THR A 612 -5.60 -18.93 -27.88
N GLU A 613 -6.40 -19.99 -27.76
CA GLU A 613 -7.64 -20.02 -26.99
C GLU A 613 -7.37 -19.64 -25.52
N GLY A 614 -8.17 -18.72 -24.98
CA GLY A 614 -8.00 -18.21 -23.62
C GLY A 614 -6.81 -17.26 -23.41
N THR A 615 -5.97 -17.01 -24.43
CA THR A 615 -4.85 -16.05 -24.33
C THR A 615 -5.22 -14.66 -24.81
N ILE A 616 -4.64 -13.63 -24.20
CA ILE A 616 -4.85 -12.23 -24.54
C ILE A 616 -3.55 -11.53 -24.95
N THR A 617 -3.63 -10.56 -25.85
CA THR A 617 -2.48 -9.72 -26.19
C THR A 617 -2.09 -8.80 -25.05
N ARG A 618 -0.90 -8.22 -25.14
CA ARG A 618 -0.42 -7.21 -24.20
C ARG A 618 -1.36 -5.99 -24.17
N GLU A 619 -1.83 -5.53 -25.33
CA GLU A 619 -2.75 -4.38 -25.43
C GLU A 619 -4.12 -4.68 -24.82
N GLU A 620 -4.63 -5.91 -25.01
CA GLU A 620 -5.88 -6.38 -24.38
C GLU A 620 -5.73 -6.44 -22.85
N ALA A 621 -4.58 -6.93 -22.35
CA ALA A 621 -4.26 -6.98 -20.93
C ALA A 621 -4.18 -5.57 -20.30
N GLU A 622 -3.50 -4.63 -20.95
CA GLU A 622 -3.40 -3.24 -20.49
C GLU A 622 -4.75 -2.52 -20.51
N LYS A 623 -5.62 -2.83 -21.48
CA LYS A 623 -7.00 -2.34 -21.49
C LYS A 623 -7.79 -2.89 -20.30
N ARG A 624 -7.75 -4.20 -20.07
CA ARG A 624 -8.42 -4.85 -18.92
C ARG A 624 -7.90 -4.31 -17.59
N ARG A 625 -6.60 -4.07 -17.46
CA ARG A 625 -6.01 -3.45 -16.27
C ARG A 625 -6.62 -2.07 -16.00
N ARG A 626 -6.79 -1.22 -17.02
CA ARG A 626 -7.46 0.09 -16.86
C ARG A 626 -8.92 -0.05 -16.47
N GLU A 627 -9.62 -1.02 -17.05
CA GLU A 627 -11.01 -1.34 -16.66
C GLU A 627 -11.08 -1.82 -15.22
N LEU A 628 -10.12 -2.64 -14.75
CA LEU A 628 -9.98 -3.05 -13.35
C LEU A 628 -9.74 -1.85 -12.42
N MET A 629 -8.89 -0.90 -12.82
CA MET A 629 -8.64 0.31 -12.02
C MET A 629 -9.89 1.18 -11.88
N GLU A 630 -10.73 1.24 -12.91
CA GLU A 630 -12.03 1.92 -12.79
C GLU A 630 -13.05 1.09 -11.99
N ASP A 631 -13.04 -0.24 -12.13
CA ASP A 631 -13.92 -1.19 -11.42
C ASP A 631 -13.73 -1.12 -9.90
N ARG A 632 -12.48 -0.97 -9.45
CA ARG A 632 -12.11 -0.89 -8.02
C ARG A 632 -12.21 0.51 -7.43
N LYS A 633 -12.55 1.53 -8.22
CA LYS A 633 -12.82 2.88 -7.70
C LYS A 633 -14.18 2.92 -7.02
N PHE A 634 -14.16 2.89 -5.71
CA PHE A 634 -15.39 3.03 -4.93
C PHE A 634 -15.88 4.48 -4.95
N THR A 635 -17.09 4.71 -5.48
CA THR A 635 -17.77 6.01 -5.44
C THR A 635 -18.88 5.96 -4.38
N PRO A 636 -18.82 6.81 -3.34
CA PRO A 636 -19.84 6.81 -2.30
C PRO A 636 -21.24 7.13 -2.85
N THR A 637 -22.28 6.47 -2.32
CA THR A 637 -23.68 6.85 -2.58
C THR A 637 -24.08 8.08 -1.75
N ALA A 638 -25.07 8.84 -2.21
CA ALA A 638 -25.42 10.14 -1.63
C ALA A 638 -25.78 10.13 -0.12
N SER A 639 -26.25 9.00 0.43
CA SER A 639 -26.54 8.82 1.86
C SER A 639 -25.30 8.60 2.73
N SER A 640 -24.14 8.35 2.12
CA SER A 640 -22.86 8.12 2.81
C SER A 640 -21.97 9.36 2.86
N HIS A 641 -22.41 10.50 2.31
CA HIS A 641 -21.59 11.69 2.04
C HIS A 641 -20.76 12.21 3.23
N ARG A 642 -21.28 12.16 4.46
CA ARG A 642 -20.57 12.67 5.64
C ARG A 642 -19.37 11.80 6.05
N PHE A 643 -19.44 10.50 5.79
CA PHE A 643 -18.39 9.52 6.10
C PHE A 643 -17.16 9.67 5.19
N TRP A 644 -17.38 10.09 3.93
CA TRP A 644 -16.34 10.16 2.90
C TRP A 644 -15.74 11.56 2.72
N LEU A 645 -16.45 12.62 3.15
CA LEU A 645 -15.97 14.00 3.06
C LEU A 645 -14.82 14.30 4.05
N ASP A 646 -14.76 13.63 5.21
CA ASP A 646 -13.81 13.96 6.28
C ASP A 646 -12.50 13.13 6.28
N SER A 647 -12.39 12.04 5.50
CA SER A 647 -11.30 11.06 5.70
C SER A 647 -10.56 10.55 4.45
N GLY A 648 -10.91 11.05 3.25
CA GLY A 648 -10.35 10.51 2.01
C GLY A 648 -10.87 9.09 1.74
N ALA A 649 -11.09 8.75 0.48
CA ALA A 649 -11.74 7.49 0.12
C ALA A 649 -11.09 6.24 0.77
N TYR A 650 -11.90 5.33 1.29
CA TYR A 650 -11.49 3.95 1.56
C TYR A 650 -11.30 3.23 0.23
N SER A 651 -10.04 3.10 -0.19
CA SER A 651 -9.66 2.31 -1.35
C SER A 651 -9.17 0.92 -0.93
N LEU A 652 -9.52 -0.08 -1.74
CA LEU A 652 -9.11 -1.48 -1.61
C LEU A 652 -7.99 -1.83 -2.60
N CYS A 653 -7.38 -0.81 -3.19
CA CYS A 653 -6.27 -0.92 -4.11
C CYS A 653 -5.60 0.46 -4.20
N GLU A 654 -4.33 0.52 -4.60
CA GLU A 654 -3.58 1.78 -4.76
C GLU A 654 -4.16 2.75 -5.82
N HIS A 655 -5.27 2.38 -6.47
CA HIS A 655 -5.84 2.97 -7.69
C HIS A 655 -7.10 3.83 -7.52
#